data_AF-A0A0G4LN59-F1
#
_entry.id   AF-A0A0G4LN59-F1
#
_cell.length_a   1.000
_cell.length_b   1.000
_cell.length_c   1.000
_cell.angle_alpha   90.00
_cell.angle_beta   90.00
_cell.angle_gamma   90.00
#
_symmetry.space_group_name_H-M   'P 1'
#
loop_
_entity.id
_entity.type
_entity.pdbx_description
1 polymer ?
#
loop_
_entity_poly.entity_id
_entity_poly.type
_entity_poly.pdbx_seq_one_letter_code
_entity_poly.pdbx_strand_id
1 'polypeptide(L)'
;MSNALAPARTLFRSVLGASAQQCRRCLSQAATAKHVRPATATSPLEAARNQFAMQKRTKVYKSIAEQKSRYRSGPFSWKAGILFVATAGGLMWYFEFEKERMQRKRIADATKGVGKPKVGGPFEMIDQDGNPFTSEDMKGRYALVYFGFSHCPDICPDELDKMARMFDLVEEKRPGSILPIFVTCDPARDTPPVLKEYLAEFHPKFIGLTGTYDEIKAMCKKYRVYFSTPQHVKAGQDYLVDHSIYFYLMDPEGDFVEALGRQHSPSAGAKLMLDHMNDWSVAAVRPRWLSAQASSTTAVPPSFAFAFDIDGVLLHVAKPIPGAREALEHLQDNNIPFILLTNGGGKHEHDRVRDLSDKLGVPLTVDNFVQSHTPFQELVRAGPDSLSDKTVFVTGSNAQKCREIAEQYGFRSVVTPADILTAHPEIWPFEPLMEEVYRATARPLPRPLHGPGVADADALTIDAMFVFNDPRDWALDVQLILDLLLSRRGILGTYSDRNGDASLPNAGWQQDGQPPLILSNSDLLWSTGYHQPRLGQGAFQEAVAAVWAKVTGGTPLRRTAFGKPSPETYRYAERVLNEHRAALLARQGRDAEASTPLRTVYMVGDNPESDIRGANEYRSKQGTNWESVLVRTGVWQADRGESAYPPTAIVDDVKAAVAWALAREQ
;
A
#
# COMPACT_ATOMS: atom_id res chain seq x y z
N MET A 1 22.66 45.91 -27.76
CA MET A 1 23.44 45.92 -29.02
C MET A 1 23.68 44.45 -29.37
N SER A 2 22.73 43.78 -29.99
CA SER A 2 22.40 43.75 -31.43
C SER A 2 23.43 42.98 -32.26
N ASN A 3 22.88 42.00 -32.98
CA ASN A 3 23.32 41.33 -34.21
C ASN A 3 24.12 40.02 -34.01
N ALA A 4 23.56 38.84 -34.26
CA ALA A 4 22.90 38.28 -35.46
C ALA A 4 23.89 37.71 -36.51
N LEU A 5 23.87 36.38 -36.60
CA LEU A 5 23.75 35.50 -37.79
C LEU A 5 24.59 35.79 -39.05
N ALA A 6 25.32 34.77 -39.51
CA ALA A 6 25.32 34.37 -40.93
C ALA A 6 25.80 32.90 -41.14
N PRO A 7 25.42 32.23 -42.27
CA PRO A 7 25.26 30.77 -42.39
C PRO A 7 26.00 30.12 -43.60
N ALA A 8 25.93 28.78 -43.75
CA ALA A 8 26.03 28.03 -45.02
C ALA A 8 25.53 26.58 -44.78
N ARG A 9 24.47 26.01 -45.42
CA ARG A 9 24.22 25.61 -46.83
C ARG A 9 25.35 24.76 -47.44
N THR A 10 25.19 23.62 -48.11
CA THR A 10 24.14 22.62 -48.43
C THR A 10 24.90 21.47 -49.15
N LEU A 11 24.19 20.41 -49.60
CA LEU A 11 24.52 19.41 -50.66
C LEU A 11 24.95 18.02 -50.12
N PHE A 12 24.49 16.86 -50.62
CA PHE A 12 23.65 16.50 -51.77
C PHE A 12 23.21 15.00 -51.69
N ARG A 13 22.03 14.68 -52.29
CA ARG A 13 21.61 13.45 -53.02
C ARG A 13 21.55 12.11 -52.25
N SER A 14 20.38 11.49 -52.01
CA SER A 14 19.33 10.93 -52.90
C SER A 14 19.74 9.68 -53.70
N VAL A 15 19.07 8.55 -53.43
CA VAL A 15 18.68 7.56 -54.44
C VAL A 15 17.23 7.11 -54.14
N LEU A 16 16.40 7.19 -55.17
CA LEU A 16 15.01 6.75 -55.26
C LEU A 16 14.96 5.33 -55.84
N GLY A 17 13.91 4.58 -55.49
CA GLY A 17 13.00 4.11 -56.53
C GLY A 17 12.48 2.66 -56.46
N ALA A 18 11.15 2.59 -56.54
CA ALA A 18 10.29 1.61 -57.20
C ALA A 18 9.59 0.57 -56.31
N SER A 19 8.32 0.21 -56.51
CA SER A 19 7.18 0.79 -57.24
C SER A 19 5.93 -0.03 -56.88
N ALA A 20 4.75 0.59 -56.97
CA ALA A 20 3.44 0.00 -56.74
C ALA A 20 2.95 -0.92 -57.87
N GLN A 21 2.06 -1.87 -57.54
CA GLN A 21 0.96 -2.37 -58.40
C GLN A 21 0.00 -3.18 -57.51
N GLN A 22 -1.19 -2.67 -57.15
CA GLN A 22 -2.48 -2.80 -57.84
C GLN A 22 -2.98 -4.24 -58.05
N CYS A 23 -4.08 -4.58 -57.34
CA CYS A 23 -5.13 -5.44 -57.90
C CYS A 23 -6.51 -4.94 -57.39
N ARG A 24 -7.38 -4.60 -58.34
CA ARG A 24 -8.78 -4.16 -58.20
C ARG A 24 -9.61 -5.01 -59.16
N ARG A 25 -10.92 -5.14 -58.87
CA ARG A 25 -12.06 -5.65 -59.68
C ARG A 25 -12.51 -7.08 -59.32
N CYS A 26 -13.80 -7.44 -59.26
CA CYS A 26 -15.09 -6.84 -59.63
C CYS A 26 -16.22 -7.60 -58.86
N LEU A 27 -17.34 -6.98 -58.40
CA LEU A 27 -18.68 -6.88 -59.06
C LEU A 27 -19.24 -8.24 -59.54
N SER A 28 -20.50 -8.68 -59.40
CA SER A 28 -21.83 -8.09 -59.11
C SER A 28 -22.86 -9.25 -59.22
N GLN A 29 -24.00 -9.30 -58.52
CA GLN A 29 -25.41 -9.03 -58.98
C GLN A 29 -26.33 -9.75 -57.95
N ALA A 30 -27.39 -9.21 -57.33
CA ALA A 30 -28.55 -8.40 -57.73
C ALA A 30 -29.68 -9.17 -58.45
N ALA A 31 -30.85 -9.27 -57.82
CA ALA A 31 -32.24 -9.28 -58.35
C ALA A 31 -33.20 -9.70 -57.19
N THR A 32 -34.37 -9.12 -56.89
CA THR A 32 -35.40 -8.33 -57.60
C THR A 32 -36.24 -7.56 -56.54
N ALA A 33 -36.50 -6.24 -56.67
CA ALA A 33 -37.71 -5.58 -57.23
C ALA A 33 -39.04 -5.92 -56.47
N LYS A 34 -39.96 -5.02 -56.09
CA LYS A 34 -40.37 -3.68 -56.57
C LYS A 34 -41.29 -2.99 -55.53
N HIS A 35 -41.38 -1.65 -55.64
CA HIS A 35 -42.34 -0.63 -55.15
C HIS A 35 -43.71 -1.11 -54.57
N VAL A 36 -44.31 -0.42 -53.57
CA VAL A 36 -45.05 0.86 -53.67
C VAL A 36 -45.25 1.50 -52.26
N ARG A 37 -45.14 2.84 -52.16
CA ARG A 37 -45.55 3.74 -51.04
C ARG A 37 -47.02 4.21 -51.27
N PRO A 38 -47.82 4.72 -50.30
CA PRO A 38 -47.40 5.69 -49.26
C PRO A 38 -48.13 5.60 -47.90
N ALA A 39 -47.73 6.54 -47.03
CA ALA A 39 -48.23 6.84 -45.69
C ALA A 39 -49.68 7.35 -45.65
N THR A 40 -50.42 7.04 -44.58
CA THR A 40 -50.89 8.00 -43.54
C THR A 40 -51.71 7.31 -42.43
N ALA A 41 -51.36 7.66 -41.18
CA ALA A 41 -52.20 7.95 -40.01
C ALA A 41 -53.20 6.92 -39.39
N THR A 42 -53.13 6.90 -38.05
CA THR A 42 -54.14 6.50 -37.03
C THR A 42 -54.33 5.01 -36.63
N SER A 43 -53.61 4.63 -35.54
CA SER A 43 -53.91 3.82 -34.32
C SER A 43 -54.98 2.69 -34.31
N PRO A 44 -55.02 1.78 -33.29
CA PRO A 44 -54.03 1.41 -32.27
C PRO A 44 -53.83 -0.13 -32.10
N LEU A 45 -52.78 -0.48 -31.34
CA LEU A 45 -52.43 -1.80 -30.82
C LEU A 45 -53.54 -2.47 -29.99
N GLU A 46 -53.76 -3.75 -30.26
CA GLU A 46 -54.37 -4.73 -29.36
C GLU A 46 -53.44 -4.99 -28.18
N ALA A 47 -53.87 -4.58 -26.99
CA ALA A 47 -53.33 -5.02 -25.71
C ALA A 47 -54.51 -5.43 -24.82
N ALA A 48 -54.72 -6.74 -24.68
CA ALA A 48 -55.70 -7.31 -23.77
C ALA A 48 -55.30 -6.99 -22.32
N ARG A 49 -56.03 -6.06 -21.72
CA ARG A 49 -55.84 -5.58 -20.35
C ARG A 49 -57.16 -5.77 -19.57
N ASN A 50 -57.03 -6.40 -18.41
CA ASN A 50 -58.06 -6.72 -17.43
C ASN A 50 -59.13 -5.63 -17.23
N GLN A 51 -60.40 -6.00 -17.40
CA GLN A 51 -61.54 -5.17 -17.05
C GLN A 51 -62.01 -5.45 -15.62
N PHE A 52 -61.99 -4.40 -14.80
CA PHE A 52 -62.77 -4.27 -13.58
C PHE A 52 -64.24 -4.03 -13.94
N ALA A 53 -65.16 -4.82 -13.37
CA ALA A 53 -66.60 -4.54 -13.36
C ALA A 53 -67.08 -4.35 -11.92
N MET A 54 -67.66 -3.18 -11.68
CA MET A 54 -68.19 -2.70 -10.41
C MET A 54 -69.55 -3.38 -10.13
N GLN A 55 -69.69 -4.15 -9.05
CA GLN A 55 -70.99 -4.64 -8.59
C GLN A 55 -71.42 -4.00 -7.27
N LYS A 56 -72.62 -3.45 -7.31
CA LYS A 56 -73.32 -2.73 -6.24
C LYS A 56 -73.65 -3.65 -5.05
N ARG A 57 -73.56 -3.06 -3.85
CA ARG A 57 -74.03 -3.59 -2.57
C ARG A 57 -75.53 -3.93 -2.60
N THR A 58 -75.88 -5.12 -2.12
CA THR A 58 -77.17 -5.41 -1.48
C THR A 58 -76.92 -6.12 -0.15
N LYS A 59 -77.39 -5.51 0.94
CA LYS A 59 -77.27 -5.98 2.32
C LYS A 59 -78.29 -7.10 2.61
N VAL A 60 -77.83 -8.20 3.21
CA VAL A 60 -78.67 -9.11 4.02
C VAL A 60 -78.05 -9.13 5.42
N TYR A 61 -78.77 -8.64 6.42
CA TYR A 61 -78.32 -8.62 7.81
C TYR A 61 -78.50 -10.03 8.43
N LYS A 62 -77.39 -10.65 8.84
CA LYS A 62 -77.39 -11.78 9.80
C LYS A 62 -77.30 -11.23 11.23
N SER A 63 -77.94 -11.92 12.18
CA SER A 63 -78.20 -11.40 13.53
C SER A 63 -76.97 -11.40 14.46
N ILE A 64 -76.97 -10.46 15.40
CA ILE A 64 -75.87 -10.17 16.36
C ILE A 64 -75.55 -11.36 17.30
N ALA A 65 -76.47 -12.32 17.45
CA ALA A 65 -76.29 -13.47 18.32
C ALA A 65 -75.26 -14.50 17.80
N GLU A 66 -75.13 -14.64 16.47
CA GLU A 66 -74.20 -15.60 15.85
C GLU A 66 -72.74 -15.09 15.84
N GLN A 67 -72.53 -13.78 15.97
CA GLN A 67 -71.19 -13.20 16.13
C GLN A 67 -70.65 -13.30 17.57
N LYS A 68 -71.51 -13.39 18.59
CA LYS A 68 -71.07 -13.45 20.01
C LYS A 68 -70.55 -14.82 20.44
N SER A 69 -70.86 -15.92 19.76
CA SER A 69 -70.38 -17.26 20.13
C SER A 69 -68.96 -17.58 19.61
N ARG A 70 -68.46 -16.84 18.61
CA ARG A 70 -67.08 -17.01 18.09
C ARG A 70 -66.00 -16.23 18.85
N TYR A 71 -66.38 -15.35 19.78
CA TYR A 71 -65.46 -14.47 20.52
C TYR A 71 -65.21 -14.90 21.98
N ARG A 72 -65.28 -16.21 22.28
CA ARG A 72 -64.94 -16.72 23.63
C ARG A 72 -63.48 -17.17 23.78
N SER A 73 -62.71 -17.13 22.70
CA SER A 73 -61.25 -17.22 22.73
C SER A 73 -60.71 -15.97 22.03
N GLY A 74 -60.01 -15.11 22.79
CA GLY A 74 -59.39 -13.89 22.26
C GLY A 74 -58.41 -14.18 21.12
N PRO A 75 -57.82 -13.14 20.50
CA PRO A 75 -57.02 -13.25 19.26
C PRO A 75 -55.75 -14.12 19.38
N PHE A 76 -55.45 -14.66 20.56
CA PHE A 76 -54.38 -15.63 20.80
C PHE A 76 -54.94 -16.90 21.44
N SER A 77 -54.97 -17.99 20.68
CA SER A 77 -55.11 -19.33 21.28
C SER A 77 -53.79 -19.72 21.94
N TRP A 78 -53.83 -20.51 23.03
CA TRP A 78 -52.60 -21.01 23.67
C TRP A 78 -51.68 -21.77 22.70
N LYS A 79 -52.27 -22.45 21.70
CA LYS A 79 -51.56 -23.08 20.60
C LYS A 79 -50.82 -22.08 19.71
N ALA A 80 -51.44 -20.92 19.43
CA ALA A 80 -50.80 -19.82 18.70
C ALA A 80 -49.68 -19.16 19.52
N GLY A 81 -49.83 -19.06 20.84
CA GLY A 81 -48.78 -18.59 21.74
C GLY A 81 -47.55 -19.50 21.74
N ILE A 82 -47.75 -20.82 21.83
CA ILE A 82 -46.66 -21.80 21.74
C ILE A 82 -45.97 -21.74 20.38
N LEU A 83 -46.75 -21.67 19.29
CA LEU A 83 -46.19 -21.56 17.94
C LEU A 83 -45.39 -20.27 17.79
N PHE A 84 -45.87 -19.14 18.31
CA PHE A 84 -45.16 -17.87 18.28
C PHE A 84 -43.83 -17.92 19.05
N VAL A 85 -43.82 -18.49 20.26
CA VAL A 85 -42.60 -18.63 21.07
C VAL A 85 -41.61 -19.60 20.42
N ALA A 86 -42.09 -20.72 19.85
CA ALA A 86 -41.24 -21.67 19.13
C ALA A 86 -40.65 -21.05 17.86
N THR A 87 -41.43 -20.26 17.12
CA THR A 87 -40.96 -19.57 15.90
C THR A 87 -39.98 -18.45 16.24
N ALA A 88 -40.25 -17.67 17.29
CA ALA A 88 -39.35 -16.63 17.78
C ALA A 88 -38.05 -17.22 18.33
N GLY A 89 -38.12 -18.31 19.10
CA GLY A 89 -36.94 -19.04 19.58
C GLY A 89 -36.15 -19.69 18.45
N GLY A 90 -36.82 -20.24 17.44
CA GLY A 90 -36.18 -20.80 16.25
C GLY A 90 -35.50 -19.73 15.38
N LEU A 91 -36.13 -18.56 15.22
CA LEU A 91 -35.53 -17.41 14.54
C LEU A 91 -34.36 -16.83 15.34
N MET A 92 -34.48 -16.71 16.66
CA MET A 92 -33.40 -16.23 17.52
C MET A 92 -32.21 -17.19 17.51
N TRP A 93 -32.46 -18.50 17.60
CA TRP A 93 -31.44 -19.53 17.44
C TRP A 93 -30.82 -19.52 16.03
N TYR A 94 -31.62 -19.36 14.98
CA TYR A 94 -31.13 -19.22 13.61
C TYR A 94 -30.23 -17.99 13.47
N PHE A 95 -30.64 -16.83 13.98
CA PHE A 95 -29.85 -15.60 13.94
C PHE A 95 -28.60 -15.68 14.81
N GLU A 96 -28.65 -16.31 15.99
CA GLU A 96 -27.46 -16.54 16.82
C GLU A 96 -26.49 -17.53 16.16
N PHE A 97 -27.00 -18.62 15.58
CA PHE A 97 -26.20 -19.60 14.84
C PHE A 97 -25.58 -19.01 13.58
N GLU A 98 -26.34 -18.20 12.82
CA GLU A 98 -25.85 -17.51 11.63
C GLU A 98 -24.87 -16.39 12.00
N LYS A 99 -25.11 -15.66 13.10
CA LYS A 99 -24.20 -14.66 13.65
C LYS A 99 -22.91 -15.32 14.14
N GLU A 100 -22.96 -16.46 14.83
CA GLU A 100 -21.76 -17.22 15.21
C GLU A 100 -21.01 -17.75 13.98
N ARG A 101 -21.71 -18.29 12.98
CA ARG A 101 -21.07 -18.75 11.73
C ARG A 101 -20.42 -17.60 10.97
N MET A 102 -21.09 -16.45 10.88
CA MET A 102 -20.55 -15.23 10.28
C MET A 102 -19.43 -14.62 11.11
N GLN A 103 -19.47 -14.72 12.45
CA GLN A 103 -18.37 -14.31 13.31
C GLN A 103 -17.19 -15.28 13.24
N ARG A 104 -17.39 -16.59 13.13
CA ARG A 104 -16.31 -17.57 12.86
C ARG A 104 -15.72 -17.35 11.47
N LYS A 105 -16.52 -17.01 10.47
CA LYS A 105 -16.04 -16.62 9.14
C LYS A 105 -15.30 -15.28 9.18
N ARG A 106 -15.81 -14.27 9.88
CA ARG A 106 -15.14 -12.97 10.08
C ARG A 106 -13.88 -13.08 10.93
N ILE A 107 -13.84 -13.96 11.92
CA ILE A 107 -12.65 -14.27 12.71
C ILE A 107 -11.67 -15.05 11.83
N ALA A 108 -12.10 -16.06 11.07
CA ALA A 108 -11.22 -16.73 10.11
C ALA A 108 -10.71 -15.77 9.00
N ASP A 109 -11.50 -14.78 8.59
CA ASP A 109 -11.14 -13.76 7.61
C ASP A 109 -10.33 -12.59 8.24
N ALA A 110 -10.44 -12.35 9.56
CA ALA A 110 -9.68 -11.35 10.31
C ALA A 110 -8.38 -11.91 10.92
N THR A 111 -8.33 -13.22 11.19
CA THR A 111 -7.15 -13.98 11.61
C THR A 111 -6.33 -14.42 10.40
N LYS A 112 -6.93 -14.48 9.21
CA LYS A 112 -6.18 -14.32 7.96
C LYS A 112 -5.74 -12.86 7.87
N GLY A 113 -4.56 -12.56 8.40
CA GLY A 113 -3.91 -11.27 8.18
C GLY A 113 -3.99 -10.92 6.69
N VAL A 114 -4.59 -9.76 6.39
CA VAL A 114 -4.69 -9.27 5.02
C VAL A 114 -3.26 -9.03 4.52
N GLY A 115 -2.76 -9.96 3.70
CA GLY A 115 -1.53 -9.77 2.94
C GLY A 115 -0.25 -10.43 3.44
N LYS A 116 -0.26 -11.60 4.09
CA LYS A 116 0.91 -12.49 3.90
C LYS A 116 0.98 -12.83 2.41
N PRO A 117 2.11 -12.64 1.70
CA PRO A 117 2.28 -13.18 0.36
C PRO A 117 1.92 -14.66 0.42
N LYS A 118 0.94 -15.11 -0.38
CA LYS A 118 0.64 -16.53 -0.50
C LYS A 118 1.81 -17.17 -1.27
N VAL A 119 2.88 -17.45 -0.54
CA VAL A 119 4.13 -18.09 -0.95
C VAL A 119 4.06 -19.51 -0.40
N GLY A 120 4.30 -20.49 -1.27
CA GLY A 120 4.10 -21.91 -0.96
C GLY A 120 2.72 -22.44 -1.36
N GLY A 121 2.47 -23.69 -1.02
CA GLY A 121 1.26 -24.43 -1.37
C GLY A 121 1.58 -25.84 -1.88
N PRO A 122 0.55 -26.68 -2.11
CA PRO A 122 0.74 -28.10 -2.42
C PRO A 122 1.58 -28.30 -3.68
N PHE A 123 2.53 -29.22 -3.66
CA PHE A 123 3.31 -29.62 -4.84
C PHE A 123 3.64 -31.11 -4.77
N GLU A 124 3.94 -31.67 -5.94
CA GLU A 124 4.41 -33.04 -6.11
C GLU A 124 5.60 -32.97 -7.07
N MET A 125 6.76 -33.49 -6.63
CA MET A 125 8.02 -33.51 -7.36
C MET A 125 8.70 -34.88 -7.13
N ILE A 126 9.88 -35.08 -7.71
CA ILE A 126 10.78 -36.18 -7.35
C ILE A 126 12.06 -35.66 -6.71
N ASP A 127 12.61 -36.41 -5.77
CA ASP A 127 13.91 -36.13 -5.16
C ASP A 127 15.08 -36.63 -6.02
N GLN A 128 16.31 -36.37 -5.57
CA GLN A 128 17.53 -36.77 -6.26
C GLN A 128 17.79 -38.30 -6.27
N ASP A 129 17.04 -39.06 -5.46
CA ASP A 129 17.06 -40.52 -5.42
C ASP A 129 15.95 -41.15 -6.28
N GLY A 130 15.10 -40.31 -6.89
CA GLY A 130 13.97 -40.73 -7.73
C GLY A 130 12.71 -41.08 -6.95
N ASN A 131 12.63 -40.75 -5.65
CA ASN A 131 11.43 -40.95 -4.85
C ASN A 131 10.47 -39.76 -5.00
N PRO A 132 9.15 -39.99 -4.92
CA PRO A 132 8.19 -38.89 -4.83
C PRO A 132 8.44 -38.03 -3.58
N PHE A 133 8.42 -36.70 -3.75
CA PHE A 133 8.52 -35.74 -2.66
C PHE A 133 7.43 -34.67 -2.82
N THR A 134 6.67 -34.45 -1.76
CA THR A 134 5.50 -33.57 -1.76
C THR A 134 5.62 -32.50 -0.68
N SER A 135 4.74 -31.50 -0.72
CA SER A 135 4.64 -30.52 0.37
C SER A 135 4.29 -31.15 1.74
N GLU A 136 3.70 -32.35 1.77
CA GLU A 136 3.39 -33.04 3.03
C GLU A 136 4.65 -33.58 3.72
N ASP A 137 5.69 -33.92 2.95
CA ASP A 137 6.97 -34.44 3.48
C ASP A 137 7.80 -33.37 4.21
N MET A 138 7.43 -32.10 4.01
CA MET A 138 7.99 -30.96 4.73
C MET A 138 7.36 -30.78 6.11
N LYS A 139 6.15 -31.29 6.35
CA LYS A 139 5.41 -31.01 7.58
C LYS A 139 6.11 -31.58 8.81
N GLY A 140 5.89 -30.92 9.95
CA GLY A 140 6.50 -31.27 11.22
C GLY A 140 7.94 -30.76 11.39
N ARG A 141 8.55 -30.20 10.34
CA ARG A 141 9.88 -29.56 10.38
C ARG A 141 9.84 -28.24 9.62
N TYR A 142 10.73 -27.33 9.99
CA TYR A 142 10.96 -26.18 9.12
C TYR A 142 11.59 -26.65 7.81
N ALA A 143 11.42 -25.88 6.74
CA ALA A 143 12.14 -26.11 5.50
C ALA A 143 12.76 -24.80 5.00
N LEU A 144 14.05 -24.86 4.66
CA LEU A 144 14.76 -23.80 3.97
C LEU A 144 14.81 -24.18 2.50
N VAL A 145 14.01 -23.51 1.67
CA VAL A 145 13.86 -23.81 0.25
C VAL A 145 14.67 -22.82 -0.58
N TYR A 146 15.55 -23.32 -1.45
CA TYR A 146 16.33 -22.54 -2.40
C TYR A 146 16.01 -22.97 -3.82
N PHE A 147 15.84 -22.02 -4.74
CA PHE A 147 15.63 -22.27 -6.16
C PHE A 147 16.93 -21.96 -6.91
N GLY A 148 17.45 -22.90 -7.69
CA GLY A 148 18.72 -22.75 -8.41
C GLY A 148 18.89 -23.79 -9.51
N PHE A 149 20.09 -23.94 -10.07
CA PHE A 149 20.38 -24.97 -11.07
C PHE A 149 21.86 -25.37 -11.04
N SER A 150 22.19 -26.61 -11.42
CA SER A 150 23.56 -27.15 -11.27
C SER A 150 24.60 -26.49 -12.19
N HIS A 151 24.17 -25.86 -13.27
CA HIS A 151 25.05 -25.22 -14.26
C HIS A 151 25.25 -23.71 -14.02
N CYS A 152 24.88 -23.20 -12.84
CA CYS A 152 25.09 -21.80 -12.50
C CYS A 152 26.57 -21.53 -12.21
N PRO A 153 27.24 -20.61 -12.91
CA PRO A 153 28.71 -20.48 -12.84
C PRO A 153 29.21 -19.92 -11.51
N ASP A 154 28.47 -19.01 -10.86
CA ASP A 154 28.97 -18.27 -9.69
C ASP A 154 27.97 -18.18 -8.53
N ILE A 155 26.68 -17.88 -8.79
CA ILE A 155 25.75 -17.49 -7.70
C ILE A 155 25.23 -18.68 -6.89
N CYS A 156 24.80 -19.77 -7.55
CA CYS A 156 24.24 -20.91 -6.82
C CYS A 156 25.27 -21.62 -5.94
N PRO A 157 26.54 -21.83 -6.36
CA PRO A 157 27.56 -22.41 -5.49
C PRO A 157 27.76 -21.59 -4.19
N ASP A 158 27.89 -20.27 -4.29
CA ASP A 158 28.05 -19.38 -3.13
C ASP A 158 26.87 -19.47 -2.16
N GLU A 159 25.63 -19.48 -2.69
CA GLU A 159 24.43 -19.55 -1.86
C GLU A 159 24.23 -20.95 -1.27
N LEU A 160 24.64 -22.03 -1.94
CA LEU A 160 24.60 -23.39 -1.38
C LEU A 160 25.61 -23.58 -0.25
N ASP A 161 26.82 -23.03 -0.38
CA ASP A 161 27.81 -23.00 0.71
C ASP A 161 27.28 -22.24 1.92
N LYS A 162 26.63 -21.11 1.69
CA LYS A 162 25.98 -20.32 2.73
C LYS A 162 24.83 -21.10 3.37
N MET A 163 24.01 -21.79 2.58
CA MET A 163 22.92 -22.64 3.04
C MET A 163 23.42 -23.80 3.91
N ALA A 164 24.53 -24.44 3.54
CA ALA A 164 25.16 -25.50 4.30
C ALA A 164 25.59 -25.01 5.69
N ARG A 165 26.28 -23.87 5.74
CA ARG A 165 26.69 -23.24 7.02
C ARG A 165 25.50 -22.81 7.87
N MET A 166 24.45 -22.28 7.24
CA MET A 166 23.21 -21.93 7.94
C MET A 166 22.54 -23.17 8.54
N PHE A 167 22.47 -24.26 7.77
CA PHE A 167 21.94 -25.54 8.19
C PHE A 167 22.72 -26.11 9.38
N ASP A 168 24.05 -26.19 9.29
CA ASP A 168 24.91 -26.73 10.36
C ASP A 168 24.73 -25.99 11.69
N LEU A 169 24.67 -24.66 11.65
CA LEU A 169 24.47 -23.82 12.84
C LEU A 169 23.09 -24.03 13.49
N VAL A 170 22.07 -24.35 12.68
CA VAL A 170 20.73 -24.69 13.20
C VAL A 170 20.75 -26.11 13.76
N GLU A 171 21.31 -27.06 13.02
CA GLU A 171 21.37 -28.49 13.37
C GLU A 171 22.17 -28.71 14.66
N GLU A 172 23.24 -27.94 14.88
CA GLU A 172 24.02 -27.96 16.13
C GLU A 172 23.15 -27.62 17.35
N LYS A 173 22.19 -26.70 17.21
CA LYS A 173 21.35 -26.24 18.32
C LYS A 173 20.01 -26.96 18.43
N ARG A 174 19.46 -27.39 17.30
CA ARG A 174 18.16 -28.07 17.18
C ARG A 174 18.26 -29.18 16.12
N PRO A 175 18.86 -30.33 16.47
CA PRO A 175 19.02 -31.42 15.52
C PRO A 175 17.69 -31.89 14.92
N GLY A 176 17.63 -32.03 13.60
CA GLY A 176 16.47 -32.53 12.86
C GLY A 176 15.29 -31.56 12.75
N SER A 177 15.45 -30.29 13.14
CA SER A 177 14.35 -29.31 13.12
C SER A 177 14.11 -28.64 11.77
N ILE A 178 15.05 -28.76 10.83
CA ILE A 178 15.00 -28.09 9.53
C ILE A 178 15.38 -29.02 8.37
N LEU A 179 14.75 -28.80 7.21
CA LEU A 179 15.04 -29.45 5.95
C LEU A 179 15.72 -28.47 4.99
N PRO A 180 16.93 -28.77 4.48
CA PRO A 180 17.57 -27.96 3.46
C PRO A 180 17.17 -28.46 2.07
N ILE A 181 16.24 -27.76 1.42
CA ILE A 181 15.63 -28.16 0.14
C ILE A 181 16.16 -27.27 -0.99
N PHE A 182 16.73 -27.89 -2.02
CA PHE A 182 17.09 -27.29 -3.28
C PHE A 182 16.06 -27.67 -4.34
N VAL A 183 15.54 -26.72 -5.11
CA VAL A 183 14.60 -26.95 -6.21
C VAL A 183 15.23 -26.46 -7.50
N THR A 184 15.34 -27.34 -8.50
CA THR A 184 15.92 -26.92 -9.79
C THR A 184 14.99 -25.97 -10.56
N CYS A 185 15.55 -24.92 -11.15
CA CYS A 185 14.91 -24.09 -12.17
C CYS A 185 15.16 -24.62 -13.59
N ASP A 186 15.95 -25.69 -13.73
CA ASP A 186 16.42 -26.23 -14.99
C ASP A 186 16.34 -27.76 -15.09
N PRO A 187 15.11 -28.32 -15.08
CA PRO A 187 14.90 -29.77 -15.08
C PRO A 187 15.42 -30.49 -16.34
N ALA A 188 15.76 -29.76 -17.41
CA ALA A 188 16.29 -30.36 -18.64
C ALA A 188 17.74 -30.85 -18.47
N ARG A 189 18.53 -30.18 -17.61
CA ARG A 189 19.91 -30.57 -17.28
C ARG A 189 20.01 -31.23 -15.90
N ASP A 190 19.14 -30.83 -14.97
CA ASP A 190 19.17 -31.26 -13.58
C ASP A 190 18.31 -32.52 -13.35
N THR A 191 18.81 -33.66 -13.86
CA THR A 191 18.23 -34.98 -13.57
C THR A 191 18.54 -35.42 -12.13
N PRO A 192 17.80 -36.38 -11.54
CA PRO A 192 18.06 -36.84 -10.17
C PRO A 192 19.52 -37.23 -9.90
N PRO A 193 20.21 -38.01 -10.77
CA PRO A 193 21.63 -38.33 -10.57
C PRO A 193 22.55 -37.10 -10.59
N VAL A 194 22.26 -36.12 -11.46
CA VAL A 194 23.04 -34.87 -11.56
C VAL A 194 22.89 -34.03 -10.29
N LEU A 195 21.65 -33.86 -9.82
CA LEU A 195 21.40 -33.16 -8.56
C LEU A 195 22.06 -33.86 -7.37
N LYS A 196 22.04 -35.20 -7.36
CA LYS A 196 22.68 -35.98 -6.30
C LYS A 196 24.18 -35.77 -6.24
N GLU A 197 24.85 -35.79 -7.38
CA GLU A 197 26.29 -35.53 -7.48
C GLU A 197 26.62 -34.08 -7.09
N TYR A 198 25.91 -33.11 -7.66
CA TYR A 198 26.13 -31.69 -7.41
C TYR A 198 25.91 -31.30 -5.94
N LEU A 199 24.79 -31.70 -5.33
CA LEU A 199 24.48 -31.32 -3.94
C LEU A 199 25.37 -32.02 -2.91
N ALA A 200 25.95 -33.18 -3.26
CA ALA A 200 26.88 -33.89 -2.40
C ALA A 200 28.20 -33.13 -2.16
N GLU A 201 28.56 -32.20 -3.06
CA GLU A 201 29.74 -31.33 -2.88
C GLU A 201 29.55 -30.30 -1.75
N PHE A 202 28.30 -29.89 -1.49
CA PHE A 202 27.98 -28.85 -0.51
C PHE A 202 27.60 -29.43 0.84
N HIS A 203 26.62 -30.35 0.88
CA HIS A 203 26.16 -30.90 2.15
C HIS A 203 25.36 -32.22 1.98
N PRO A 204 25.68 -33.30 2.73
CA PRO A 204 25.05 -34.62 2.55
C PRO A 204 23.57 -34.69 2.96
N LYS A 205 23.04 -33.67 3.66
CA LYS A 205 21.63 -33.58 4.05
C LYS A 205 20.74 -32.81 3.06
N PHE A 206 21.31 -32.22 2.01
CA PHE A 206 20.53 -31.48 1.02
C PHE A 206 19.54 -32.40 0.30
N ILE A 207 18.33 -31.91 0.10
CA ILE A 207 17.26 -32.58 -0.65
C ILE A 207 17.08 -31.81 -1.96
N GLY A 208 17.46 -32.44 -3.07
CA GLY A 208 17.33 -31.87 -4.42
C GLY A 208 16.03 -32.31 -5.07
N LEU A 209 15.17 -31.37 -5.43
CA LEU A 209 13.91 -31.61 -6.09
C LEU A 209 13.99 -31.25 -7.58
N THR A 210 13.50 -32.15 -8.42
CA THR A 210 13.36 -31.99 -9.88
C THR A 210 12.04 -32.60 -10.36
N GLY A 211 11.68 -32.35 -11.61
CA GLY A 211 10.44 -32.83 -12.23
C GLY A 211 10.29 -32.33 -13.65
N THR A 212 9.07 -32.27 -14.16
CA THR A 212 8.78 -31.69 -15.46
C THR A 212 8.87 -30.16 -15.43
N TYR A 213 9.09 -29.54 -16.59
CA TYR A 213 9.11 -28.07 -16.71
C TYR A 213 7.83 -27.42 -16.15
N ASP A 214 6.67 -28.03 -16.39
CA ASP A 214 5.38 -27.49 -15.93
C ASP A 214 5.21 -27.62 -14.41
N GLU A 215 5.72 -28.69 -13.79
CA GLU A 215 5.75 -28.85 -12.33
C GLU A 215 6.65 -27.80 -11.68
N ILE A 216 7.87 -27.60 -12.20
CA ILE A 216 8.79 -26.55 -11.74
C ILE A 216 8.14 -25.17 -11.91
N LYS A 217 7.55 -24.89 -13.08
CA LYS A 217 6.84 -23.64 -13.34
C LYS A 217 5.71 -23.39 -12.36
N ALA A 218 4.92 -24.42 -12.07
CA ALA A 218 3.83 -24.35 -11.11
C ALA A 218 4.34 -24.09 -9.69
N MET A 219 5.45 -24.73 -9.28
CA MET A 219 6.09 -24.52 -7.99
C MET A 219 6.67 -23.11 -7.88
N CYS A 220 7.47 -22.66 -8.86
CA CYS A 220 8.01 -21.29 -8.91
C CYS A 220 6.90 -20.23 -8.82
N LYS A 221 5.78 -20.43 -9.50
CA LYS A 221 4.61 -19.53 -9.39
C LYS A 221 4.02 -19.49 -7.98
N LYS A 222 3.92 -20.64 -7.29
CA LYS A 222 3.43 -20.73 -5.90
C LYS A 222 4.40 -20.08 -4.92
N TYR A 223 5.71 -20.23 -5.14
CA TYR A 223 6.75 -19.61 -4.33
C TYR A 223 7.08 -18.17 -4.76
N ARG A 224 6.40 -17.64 -5.79
CA ARG A 224 6.64 -16.33 -6.41
C ARG A 224 8.09 -16.12 -6.87
N VAL A 225 8.73 -17.20 -7.29
CA VAL A 225 10.06 -17.20 -7.89
C VAL A 225 9.91 -16.83 -9.36
N TYR A 226 10.55 -15.74 -9.77
CA TYR A 226 10.78 -15.49 -11.17
C TYR A 226 11.83 -16.47 -11.67
N PHE A 227 11.57 -17.12 -12.81
CA PHE A 227 12.57 -17.87 -13.55
C PHE A 227 12.33 -17.71 -15.06
N SER A 228 13.41 -17.72 -15.83
CA SER A 228 13.39 -17.69 -17.29
C SER A 228 14.30 -18.78 -17.83
N THR A 229 13.70 -19.80 -18.43
CA THR A 229 14.41 -20.88 -19.15
C THR A 229 13.71 -21.16 -20.49
N PRO A 230 14.45 -21.46 -21.57
CA PRO A 230 13.84 -21.76 -22.86
C PRO A 230 13.03 -23.07 -22.80
N GLN A 231 11.82 -23.07 -23.33
CA GLN A 231 10.91 -24.24 -23.28
C GLN A 231 11.29 -25.38 -24.24
N HIS A 232 12.10 -25.09 -25.26
CA HIS A 232 12.44 -26.03 -26.33
C HIS A 232 13.95 -26.03 -26.57
N VAL A 233 14.70 -26.56 -25.61
CA VAL A 233 16.14 -26.74 -25.73
C VAL A 233 16.43 -28.06 -26.45
N LYS A 234 17.26 -28.03 -27.50
CA LYS A 234 17.78 -29.25 -28.12
C LYS A 234 18.87 -29.87 -27.23
N ALA A 235 18.97 -31.19 -27.17
CA ALA A 235 20.04 -31.86 -26.43
C ALA A 235 21.43 -31.30 -26.82
N GLY A 236 22.15 -30.74 -25.85
CA GLY A 236 23.48 -30.12 -26.03
C GLY A 236 23.49 -28.62 -26.40
N GLN A 237 22.35 -27.94 -26.48
CA GLN A 237 22.29 -26.49 -26.70
C GLN A 237 22.54 -25.74 -25.38
N ASP A 238 23.45 -24.76 -25.40
CA ASP A 238 23.70 -23.88 -24.27
C ASP A 238 22.67 -22.75 -24.18
N TYR A 239 22.27 -22.38 -22.96
CA TYR A 239 21.29 -21.34 -22.68
C TYR A 239 21.43 -20.76 -21.27
N LEU A 240 21.01 -19.49 -21.17
CA LEU A 240 20.98 -18.77 -19.91
C LEU A 240 19.71 -19.10 -19.13
N VAL A 241 19.89 -19.26 -17.81
CA VAL A 241 18.82 -19.41 -16.82
C VAL A 241 18.91 -18.21 -15.90
N ASP A 242 17.83 -17.45 -15.79
CA ASP A 242 17.70 -16.38 -14.81
C ASP A 242 16.69 -16.80 -13.73
N HIS A 243 16.97 -16.54 -12.45
CA HIS A 243 16.06 -16.85 -11.35
C HIS A 243 16.26 -15.96 -10.11
N SER A 244 15.23 -15.91 -9.25
CA SER A 244 15.32 -15.26 -7.94
C SER A 244 16.25 -16.02 -6.99
N ILE A 245 17.03 -15.30 -6.18
CA ILE A 245 18.14 -15.85 -5.37
C ILE A 245 17.88 -15.83 -3.85
N TYR A 246 16.62 -15.88 -3.44
CA TYR A 246 16.24 -15.89 -2.02
C TYR A 246 16.15 -17.32 -1.48
N PHE A 247 16.47 -17.52 -0.20
CA PHE A 247 16.03 -18.70 0.54
C PHE A 247 14.67 -18.43 1.17
N TYR A 248 13.75 -19.38 1.08
CA TYR A 248 12.41 -19.29 1.64
C TYR A 248 12.34 -20.18 2.88
N LEU A 249 12.12 -19.57 4.05
CA LEU A 249 11.88 -20.31 5.28
C LEU A 249 10.39 -20.64 5.38
N MET A 250 10.09 -21.93 5.46
CA MET A 250 8.75 -22.49 5.65
C MET A 250 8.65 -23.09 7.05
N ASP A 251 7.52 -22.90 7.72
CA ASP A 251 7.26 -23.48 9.03
C ASP A 251 6.82 -24.97 8.95
N PRO A 252 6.66 -25.66 10.09
CA PRO A 252 6.22 -27.05 10.13
C PRO A 252 4.80 -27.33 9.60
N GLU A 253 3.98 -26.30 9.37
CA GLU A 253 2.68 -26.45 8.71
C GLU A 253 2.79 -26.29 7.18
N GLY A 254 3.95 -25.85 6.68
CA GLY A 254 4.22 -25.58 5.27
C GLY A 254 3.88 -24.15 4.86
N ASP A 255 3.69 -23.25 5.83
CA ASP A 255 3.40 -21.84 5.58
C ASP A 255 4.69 -21.02 5.50
N PHE A 256 4.65 -19.96 4.67
CA PHE A 256 5.79 -19.07 4.49
C PHE A 256 6.03 -18.20 5.72
N VAL A 257 7.28 -18.17 6.17
CA VAL A 257 7.76 -17.42 7.33
C VAL A 257 8.53 -16.18 6.89
N GLU A 258 9.63 -16.37 6.16
CA GLU A 258 10.61 -15.32 5.86
C GLU A 258 11.39 -15.62 4.57
N ALA A 259 11.91 -14.59 3.88
CA ALA A 259 12.82 -14.73 2.75
C ALA A 259 14.22 -14.17 3.08
N LEU A 260 15.23 -15.04 3.09
CA LEU A 260 16.62 -14.67 3.36
C LEU A 260 17.35 -14.33 2.04
N GLY A 261 17.74 -13.07 1.88
CA GLY A 261 18.54 -12.61 0.74
C GLY A 261 20.06 -12.71 0.94
N ARG A 262 20.83 -12.31 -0.09
CA ARG A 262 22.30 -12.31 -0.11
C ARG A 262 22.95 -11.58 1.08
N GLN A 263 22.32 -10.50 1.54
CA GLN A 263 22.82 -9.63 2.60
C GLN A 263 22.98 -10.32 3.96
N HIS A 264 22.31 -11.45 4.20
CA HIS A 264 22.42 -12.18 5.45
C HIS A 264 23.71 -13.00 5.48
N SER A 265 24.49 -12.89 6.55
CA SER A 265 25.57 -13.85 6.83
C SER A 265 24.98 -15.21 7.24
N PRO A 266 25.73 -16.33 7.14
CA PRO A 266 25.26 -17.62 7.64
C PRO A 266 24.83 -17.59 9.10
N SER A 267 25.58 -16.86 9.95
CA SER A 267 25.25 -16.72 11.37
C SER A 267 23.97 -15.92 11.62
N ALA A 268 23.73 -14.86 10.85
CA ALA A 268 22.52 -14.06 10.94
C ALA A 268 21.29 -14.85 10.46
N GLY A 269 21.41 -15.56 9.33
CA GLY A 269 20.36 -16.43 8.81
C GLY A 269 20.04 -17.59 9.76
N ALA A 270 21.06 -18.26 10.29
CA ALA A 270 20.88 -19.31 11.29
C ALA A 270 20.20 -18.81 12.56
N LYS A 271 20.62 -17.63 13.07
CA LYS A 271 19.98 -17.00 14.22
C LYS A 271 18.51 -16.71 13.95
N LEU A 272 18.17 -16.14 12.78
CA LEU A 272 16.79 -15.85 12.40
C LEU A 272 15.93 -17.11 12.33
N MET A 273 16.45 -18.20 11.75
CA MET A 273 15.75 -19.49 11.71
C MET A 273 15.52 -20.04 13.12
N LEU A 274 16.53 -19.99 13.99
CA LEU A 274 16.43 -20.44 15.37
C LEU A 274 15.43 -19.61 16.18
N ASP A 275 15.39 -18.29 15.95
CA ASP A 275 14.44 -17.39 16.59
C ASP A 275 13.01 -17.76 16.19
N HIS A 276 12.72 -17.96 14.90
CA HIS A 276 11.41 -18.45 14.46
C HIS A 276 11.06 -19.82 15.04
N MET A 277 12.02 -20.74 15.11
CA MET A 277 11.81 -22.05 15.72
C MET A 277 11.54 -21.96 17.23
N ASN A 278 12.17 -21.02 17.93
CA ASN A 278 11.88 -20.72 19.33
C ASN A 278 10.42 -20.25 19.47
N ASP A 279 10.02 -19.28 18.65
CA ASP A 279 8.66 -18.73 18.63
C ASP A 279 7.60 -19.83 18.36
N TRP A 280 7.91 -20.78 17.46
CA TRP A 280 7.04 -21.92 17.17
C TRP A 280 6.96 -22.95 18.29
N SER A 281 8.09 -23.30 18.92
CA SER A 281 8.10 -24.22 20.05
C SER A 281 7.29 -23.70 21.25
N VAL A 282 7.22 -22.36 21.38
CA VAL A 282 6.40 -21.66 22.38
C VAL A 282 4.91 -21.63 21.97
N ALA A 283 4.58 -21.80 20.69
CA ALA A 283 3.21 -21.94 20.20
C ALA A 283 2.66 -23.38 20.32
N ALA A 284 3.50 -24.41 20.12
CA ALA A 284 3.11 -25.83 20.08
C ALA A 284 3.13 -26.54 21.46
N VAL A 285 4.03 -26.17 22.37
CA VAL A 285 3.84 -26.41 23.80
C VAL A 285 3.08 -25.20 24.29
N ARG A 286 1.79 -25.33 24.61
CA ARG A 286 1.13 -24.35 25.47
C ARG A 286 1.49 -24.71 26.91
N PRO A 287 2.53 -24.14 27.51
CA PRO A 287 2.52 -24.07 28.94
C PRO A 287 1.44 -23.06 29.34
N ARG A 288 0.88 -23.28 30.52
CA ARG A 288 -0.24 -22.56 31.13
C ARG A 288 0.02 -21.08 31.41
N TRP A 289 0.98 -20.45 30.74
CA TRP A 289 1.43 -19.06 30.88
C TRP A 289 1.34 -18.22 29.59
N LEU A 290 0.68 -18.73 28.53
CA LEU A 290 0.08 -17.91 27.46
C LEU A 290 -1.43 -17.72 27.68
N SER A 291 -1.84 -17.44 28.91
CA SER A 291 -2.54 -16.17 29.11
C SER A 291 -1.54 -15.10 28.72
N ALA A 292 -1.94 -14.08 27.97
CA ALA A 292 -1.16 -12.86 27.89
C ALA A 292 -0.56 -12.57 29.28
N GLN A 293 0.76 -12.62 29.42
CA GLN A 293 1.33 -11.47 30.08
C GLN A 293 1.15 -10.38 29.00
N ALA A 294 0.07 -9.57 28.98
CA ALA A 294 -0.28 -8.71 30.09
C ALA A 294 0.98 -8.58 30.94
N SER A 295 1.91 -7.73 30.51
CA SER A 295 2.48 -6.86 31.53
C SER A 295 1.33 -6.56 32.46
N SER A 296 1.37 -7.14 33.67
CA SER A 296 0.34 -6.94 34.66
C SER A 296 0.54 -5.54 35.21
N THR A 297 0.71 -4.56 34.33
CA THR A 297 0.39 -3.21 34.64
C THR A 297 -1.12 -3.19 34.76
N THR A 298 -1.53 -3.25 36.02
CA THR A 298 -2.78 -2.66 36.51
C THR A 298 -2.89 -1.18 36.14
N ALA A 299 -1.84 -0.59 35.55
CA ALA A 299 -1.85 0.76 35.00
C ALA A 299 -2.95 0.88 33.94
N VAL A 300 -3.97 1.60 34.36
CA VAL A 300 -4.97 2.23 33.54
C VAL A 300 -4.28 3.04 32.43
N PRO A 301 -4.63 2.83 31.15
CA PRO A 301 -4.17 3.71 30.07
C PRO A 301 -4.47 5.17 30.43
N PRO A 302 -3.45 6.04 30.53
CA PRO A 302 -3.63 7.41 30.98
C PRO A 302 -4.43 8.24 29.97
N SER A 303 -4.83 9.44 30.39
CA SER A 303 -5.46 10.44 29.51
C SER A 303 -4.43 11.31 28.76
N PHE A 304 -3.14 11.00 28.85
CA PHE A 304 -2.10 11.63 28.03
C PHE A 304 -1.44 10.61 27.10
N ALA A 305 -0.77 11.10 26.05
CA ALA A 305 -0.11 10.27 25.05
C ALA A 305 1.13 10.95 24.45
N PHE A 306 1.88 10.21 23.64
CA PHE A 306 3.04 10.73 22.92
C PHE A 306 2.89 10.61 21.40
N ALA A 307 3.42 11.58 20.67
CA ALA A 307 3.67 11.49 19.24
C ALA A 307 5.17 11.73 19.02
N PHE A 308 5.86 10.76 18.41
CA PHE A 308 7.30 10.85 18.18
C PHE A 308 7.59 11.09 16.71
N ASP A 309 8.39 12.12 16.39
CA ASP A 309 9.15 12.07 15.16
C ASP A 309 10.16 10.90 15.18
N ILE A 310 10.68 10.54 14.01
CA ILE A 310 11.61 9.42 13.85
C ILE A 310 13.03 9.91 13.62
N ASP A 311 13.23 10.73 12.58
CA ASP A 311 14.55 11.03 12.04
C ASP A 311 15.15 12.21 12.81
N GLY A 312 16.06 11.94 13.73
CA GLY A 312 16.61 12.91 14.68
C GLY A 312 16.05 12.76 16.10
N VAL A 313 15.05 11.90 16.30
CA VAL A 313 14.44 11.61 17.63
C VAL A 313 14.65 10.16 18.06
N LEU A 314 14.22 9.20 17.23
CA LEU A 314 14.35 7.77 17.50
C LEU A 314 15.52 7.14 16.76
N LEU A 315 15.77 7.62 15.54
CA LEU A 315 16.87 7.19 14.69
C LEU A 315 17.73 8.38 14.28
N HIS A 316 19.05 8.17 14.23
CA HIS A 316 19.94 9.03 13.47
C HIS A 316 20.36 8.28 12.21
N VAL A 317 19.82 8.69 11.06
CA VAL A 317 19.94 8.00 9.77
C VAL A 317 19.30 6.62 9.80
N ALA A 318 20.07 5.59 10.16
CA ALA A 318 19.59 4.21 10.25
C ALA A 318 19.88 3.57 11.61
N LYS A 319 20.56 4.30 12.50
CA LYS A 319 20.99 3.81 13.81
C LYS A 319 20.06 4.35 14.90
N PRO A 320 19.60 3.52 15.84
CA PRO A 320 18.87 4.00 17.01
C PRO A 320 19.64 5.05 17.80
N ILE A 321 18.94 6.09 18.21
CA ILE A 321 19.45 7.06 19.19
C ILE A 321 19.45 6.37 20.57
N PRO A 322 20.51 6.52 21.38
CA PRO A 322 20.54 5.98 22.74
C PRO A 322 19.31 6.39 23.55
N GLY A 323 18.68 5.47 24.27
CA GLY A 323 17.46 5.74 25.02
C GLY A 323 16.16 5.57 24.24
N ALA A 324 16.18 5.49 22.90
CA ALA A 324 14.97 5.37 22.09
C ALA A 324 14.22 4.05 22.34
N ARG A 325 14.95 2.94 22.41
CA ARG A 325 14.38 1.63 22.73
C ARG A 325 13.74 1.64 24.12
N GLU A 326 14.51 2.06 25.12
CA GLU A 326 14.05 2.06 26.52
C GLU A 326 12.85 2.99 26.72
N ALA A 327 12.80 4.12 26.01
CA ALA A 327 11.66 5.03 26.04
C ALA A 327 10.40 4.36 25.50
N LEU A 328 10.47 3.71 24.33
CA LEU A 328 9.30 3.05 23.73
C LEU A 328 8.85 1.82 24.53
N GLU A 329 9.77 0.99 25.00
CA GLU A 329 9.47 -0.16 25.88
C GLU A 329 8.77 0.32 27.15
N HIS A 330 9.26 1.40 27.78
CA HIS A 330 8.62 1.97 28.96
C HIS A 330 7.16 2.39 28.71
N LEU A 331 6.86 3.01 27.57
CA LEU A 331 5.49 3.39 27.23
C LEU A 331 4.59 2.17 27.01
N GLN A 332 5.10 1.15 26.30
CA GLN A 332 4.39 -0.11 26.06
C GLN A 332 4.11 -0.84 27.37
N ASP A 333 5.12 -0.99 28.23
CA ASP A 333 5.02 -1.69 29.50
C ASP A 333 3.97 -1.06 30.42
N ASN A 334 3.80 0.27 30.35
CA ASN A 334 2.88 1.06 31.17
C ASN A 334 1.54 1.40 30.48
N ASN A 335 1.23 0.79 29.33
CA ASN A 335 0.02 1.06 28.54
C ASN A 335 -0.18 2.55 28.21
N ILE A 336 0.91 3.31 28.05
CA ILE A 336 0.85 4.73 27.69
C ILE A 336 0.68 4.83 26.16
N PRO A 337 -0.41 5.42 25.66
CA PRO A 337 -0.64 5.52 24.21
C PRO A 337 0.47 6.32 23.53
N PHE A 338 0.96 5.83 22.40
CA PHE A 338 1.85 6.61 21.54
C PHE A 338 1.69 6.26 20.07
N ILE A 339 2.09 7.20 19.20
CA ILE A 339 2.28 6.98 17.76
C ILE A 339 3.68 7.44 17.34
N LEU A 340 4.15 6.93 16.22
CA LEU A 340 5.24 7.51 15.47
C LEU A 340 4.64 8.33 14.32
N LEU A 341 4.99 9.62 14.26
CA LEU A 341 4.49 10.59 13.31
C LEU A 341 5.66 11.18 12.51
N THR A 342 5.83 10.74 11.26
CA THR A 342 6.96 11.13 10.41
C THR A 342 6.51 11.78 9.11
N ASN A 343 7.29 12.75 8.66
CA ASN A 343 7.18 13.33 7.32
C ASN A 343 7.92 12.51 6.24
N GLY A 344 8.65 11.46 6.65
CA GLY A 344 9.29 10.51 5.75
C GLY A 344 8.28 9.57 5.08
N GLY A 345 8.54 9.24 3.81
CA GLY A 345 7.64 8.42 2.99
C GLY A 345 8.36 7.52 1.97
N GLY A 346 7.59 6.86 1.10
CA GLY A 346 8.12 6.05 -0.01
C GLY A 346 8.23 4.55 0.27
N LYS A 347 7.62 4.09 1.36
CA LYS A 347 7.38 2.67 1.68
C LYS A 347 5.93 2.58 2.16
N HIS A 348 5.30 1.43 1.95
CA HIS A 348 4.03 1.14 2.61
C HIS A 348 4.26 1.03 4.13
N GLU A 349 3.26 1.37 4.94
CA GLU A 349 3.35 1.42 6.40
C GLU A 349 3.85 0.09 6.98
N HIS A 350 3.41 -1.04 6.44
CA HIS A 350 3.83 -2.37 6.89
C HIS A 350 5.34 -2.59 6.72
N ASP A 351 5.89 -2.22 5.57
CA ASP A 351 7.33 -2.36 5.32
C ASP A 351 8.14 -1.43 6.21
N ARG A 352 7.63 -0.21 6.42
CA ARG A 352 8.33 0.79 7.24
C ARG A 352 8.28 0.43 8.72
N VAL A 353 7.15 -0.06 9.23
CA VAL A 353 7.00 -0.55 10.61
C VAL A 353 7.89 -1.74 10.88
N ARG A 354 7.98 -2.71 9.95
CA ARG A 354 8.92 -3.85 10.07
C ARG A 354 10.36 -3.36 10.19
N ASP A 355 10.81 -2.54 9.24
CA ASP A 355 12.17 -1.98 9.25
C ASP A 355 12.48 -1.19 10.53
N LEU A 356 11.51 -0.44 11.05
CA LEU A 356 11.67 0.35 12.28
C LEU A 356 11.71 -0.54 13.51
N SER A 357 10.86 -1.57 13.58
CA SER A 357 10.84 -2.53 14.68
C SER A 357 12.18 -3.24 14.80
N ASP A 358 12.73 -3.69 13.67
CA ASP A 358 14.04 -4.37 13.61
C ASP A 358 15.17 -3.46 14.07
N LYS A 359 15.16 -2.19 13.62
CA LYS A 359 16.19 -1.22 13.98
C LYS A 359 16.13 -0.85 15.46
N LEU A 360 14.93 -0.53 15.96
CA LEU A 360 14.73 -0.07 17.34
C LEU A 360 14.77 -1.24 18.34
N GLY A 361 14.55 -2.47 17.87
CA GLY A 361 14.45 -3.65 18.73
C GLY A 361 13.19 -3.66 19.59
N VAL A 362 12.13 -3.00 19.13
CA VAL A 362 10.83 -2.86 19.83
C VAL A 362 9.72 -3.25 18.86
N PRO A 363 8.73 -4.08 19.27
CA PRO A 363 7.62 -4.45 18.39
C PRO A 363 6.72 -3.23 18.13
N LEU A 364 6.60 -2.81 16.87
CA LEU A 364 5.69 -1.76 16.42
C LEU A 364 4.61 -2.33 15.52
N THR A 365 3.47 -1.64 15.44
CA THR A 365 2.35 -1.99 14.55
C THR A 365 1.99 -0.80 13.67
N VAL A 366 1.29 -1.07 12.56
CA VAL A 366 0.77 -0.03 11.67
C VAL A 366 -0.28 0.87 12.35
N ASP A 367 -0.94 0.36 13.40
CA ASP A 367 -1.90 1.13 14.19
C ASP A 367 -1.25 2.28 14.97
N ASN A 368 0.07 2.22 15.17
CA ASN A 368 0.85 3.20 15.91
C ASN A 368 1.74 4.04 14.99
N PHE A 369 1.47 4.06 13.68
CA PHE A 369 2.40 4.59 12.69
C PHE A 369 1.71 5.48 11.65
N VAL A 370 2.19 6.72 11.53
CA VAL A 370 1.66 7.72 10.58
C VAL A 370 2.82 8.32 9.78
N GLN A 371 2.79 8.12 8.47
CA GLN A 371 3.69 8.75 7.50
C GLN A 371 3.04 9.94 6.82
N SER A 372 3.85 10.69 6.07
CA SER A 372 3.44 11.82 5.23
C SER A 372 2.24 11.51 4.32
N HIS A 373 2.24 10.34 3.68
CA HIS A 373 1.21 9.92 2.72
C HIS A 373 0.11 9.05 3.33
N THR A 374 0.22 8.61 4.59
CA THR A 374 -0.81 7.78 5.25
C THR A 374 -2.19 8.44 5.26
N PRO A 375 -2.33 9.77 5.47
CA PRO A 375 -3.64 10.44 5.40
C PRO A 375 -4.34 10.32 4.04
N PHE A 376 -3.62 10.00 2.95
CA PHE A 376 -4.25 9.81 1.64
C PHE A 376 -5.22 8.62 1.61
N GLN A 377 -5.09 7.67 2.53
CA GLN A 377 -6.06 6.59 2.71
C GLN A 377 -7.47 7.10 3.05
N GLU A 378 -7.62 8.31 3.59
CA GLU A 378 -8.95 8.89 3.85
C GLU A 378 -9.63 9.36 2.57
N LEU A 379 -8.85 9.71 1.55
CA LEU A 379 -9.35 10.27 0.28
C LEU A 379 -9.97 9.20 -0.64
N VAL A 380 -9.74 7.93 -0.36
CA VAL A 380 -10.32 6.78 -1.10
C VAL A 380 -11.43 6.08 -0.32
N ARG A 381 -11.72 6.51 0.91
CA ARG A 381 -12.86 5.97 1.68
C ARG A 381 -14.17 6.24 0.96
N ALA A 382 -15.15 5.36 1.17
CA ALA A 382 -16.48 5.50 0.57
C ALA A 382 -17.14 6.80 1.05
N GLY A 383 -17.53 7.66 0.11
CA GLY A 383 -18.11 8.97 0.36
C GLY A 383 -18.31 9.76 -0.94
N PRO A 384 -19.05 10.87 -0.89
CA PRO A 384 -19.32 11.70 -2.08
C PRO A 384 -18.05 12.27 -2.72
N ASP A 385 -17.01 12.51 -1.92
CA ASP A 385 -15.73 13.08 -2.34
C ASP A 385 -14.65 12.02 -2.56
N SER A 386 -15.02 10.73 -2.63
CA SER A 386 -14.07 9.63 -2.79
C SER A 386 -13.33 9.72 -4.13
N LEU A 387 -12.01 9.57 -4.07
CA LEU A 387 -11.12 9.50 -5.23
C LEU A 387 -10.82 8.07 -5.70
N SER A 388 -11.46 7.06 -5.10
CA SER A 388 -11.19 5.64 -5.40
C SER A 388 -11.39 5.27 -6.88
N ASP A 389 -12.48 5.75 -7.48
CA ASP A 389 -12.84 5.52 -8.90
C ASP A 389 -12.32 6.61 -9.85
N LYS A 390 -11.51 7.54 -9.36
CA LYS A 390 -10.98 8.66 -10.12
C LYS A 390 -9.62 8.33 -10.74
N THR A 391 -9.25 9.04 -11.81
CA THR A 391 -7.91 8.92 -12.39
C THR A 391 -6.99 9.95 -11.74
N VAL A 392 -5.97 9.49 -11.05
CA VAL A 392 -5.05 10.35 -10.30
C VAL A 392 -3.66 10.33 -10.91
N PHE A 393 -2.99 11.47 -10.90
CA PHE A 393 -1.57 11.58 -11.23
C PHE A 393 -0.76 11.42 -9.94
N VAL A 394 0.21 10.51 -9.94
CA VAL A 394 1.07 10.22 -8.78
C VAL A 394 2.53 10.36 -9.17
N THR A 395 3.27 11.16 -8.41
CA THR A 395 4.73 11.28 -8.51
C THR A 395 5.42 11.20 -7.15
N GLY A 396 6.73 11.02 -7.19
CA GLY A 396 7.63 10.89 -6.05
C GLY A 396 9.00 10.37 -6.46
N SER A 397 9.86 10.09 -5.47
CA SER A 397 11.25 9.66 -5.70
C SER A 397 11.37 8.39 -6.54
N ASN A 398 10.37 7.52 -6.42
CA ASN A 398 10.14 6.37 -7.28
C ASN A 398 8.63 6.31 -7.55
N ALA A 399 8.21 6.90 -8.67
CA ALA A 399 6.80 7.01 -9.03
C ALA A 399 6.10 5.64 -9.17
N GLN A 400 6.81 4.59 -9.60
CA GLN A 400 6.26 3.23 -9.66
C GLN A 400 5.90 2.69 -8.28
N LYS A 401 6.79 2.90 -7.30
CA LYS A 401 6.51 2.50 -5.93
C LYS A 401 5.40 3.35 -5.29
N CYS A 402 5.37 4.64 -5.59
CA CYS A 402 4.26 5.52 -5.17
C CYS A 402 2.93 5.06 -5.75
N ARG A 403 2.91 4.63 -7.02
CA ARG A 403 1.74 3.99 -7.65
C ARG A 403 1.30 2.75 -6.89
N GLU A 404 2.20 1.83 -6.58
CA GLU A 404 1.87 0.60 -5.86
C GLU A 404 1.27 0.89 -4.47
N ILE A 405 1.77 1.91 -3.77
CA ILE A 405 1.22 2.36 -2.49
C ILE A 405 -0.18 2.97 -2.69
N ALA A 406 -0.36 3.81 -3.70
CA ALA A 406 -1.67 4.39 -4.02
C ALA A 406 -2.70 3.29 -4.37
N GLU A 407 -2.32 2.30 -5.16
CA GLU A 407 -3.17 1.14 -5.49
C GLU A 407 -3.54 0.34 -4.24
N GLN A 408 -2.58 0.13 -3.33
CA GLN A 408 -2.84 -0.52 -2.03
C GLN A 408 -3.78 0.28 -1.14
N TYR A 409 -3.74 1.61 -1.18
CA TYR A 409 -4.70 2.46 -0.46
C TYR A 409 -6.11 2.35 -1.06
N GLY A 410 -6.23 2.08 -2.36
CA GLY A 410 -7.51 1.87 -3.03
C GLY A 410 -7.77 2.78 -4.23
N PHE A 411 -6.77 3.54 -4.69
CA PHE A 411 -6.86 4.26 -5.96
C PHE A 411 -6.86 3.26 -7.13
N ARG A 412 -7.88 3.30 -8.00
CA ARG A 412 -8.04 2.31 -9.07
C ARG A 412 -7.37 2.68 -10.39
N SER A 413 -7.17 3.96 -10.65
CA SER A 413 -6.58 4.47 -11.90
C SER A 413 -5.48 5.46 -11.56
N VAL A 414 -4.22 5.01 -11.68
CA VAL A 414 -3.04 5.77 -11.27
C VAL A 414 -2.09 5.97 -12.44
N VAL A 415 -1.94 7.23 -12.86
CA VAL A 415 -1.02 7.67 -13.92
C VAL A 415 0.25 8.25 -13.28
N THR A 416 1.41 7.96 -13.87
CA THR A 416 2.72 8.46 -13.41
C THR A 416 3.42 9.24 -14.53
N PRO A 417 4.50 10.00 -14.22
CA PRO A 417 5.31 10.66 -15.25
C PRO A 417 5.80 9.69 -16.35
N ALA A 418 6.14 8.46 -15.98
CA ALA A 418 6.61 7.43 -16.90
C ALA A 418 5.59 7.12 -18.01
N ASP A 419 4.30 7.04 -17.68
CA ASP A 419 3.24 6.70 -18.64
C ASP A 419 3.05 7.81 -19.67
N ILE A 420 3.04 9.05 -19.18
CA ILE A 420 2.81 10.25 -20.00
C ILE A 420 4.01 10.45 -20.93
N LEU A 421 5.22 10.43 -20.40
CA LEU A 421 6.44 10.66 -21.18
C LEU A 421 6.68 9.55 -22.22
N THR A 422 6.35 8.30 -21.89
CA THR A 422 6.48 7.18 -22.84
C THR A 422 5.45 7.27 -23.96
N ALA A 423 4.23 7.71 -23.65
CA ALA A 423 3.18 7.90 -24.66
C ALA A 423 3.45 9.12 -25.56
N HIS A 424 3.98 10.20 -24.98
CA HIS A 424 4.16 11.50 -25.63
C HIS A 424 5.49 12.15 -25.18
N PRO A 425 6.63 11.72 -25.73
CA PRO A 425 7.94 12.27 -25.36
C PRO A 425 8.08 13.76 -25.68
N GLU A 426 7.29 14.28 -26.62
CA GLU A 426 7.27 15.70 -27.00
C GLU A 426 6.79 16.62 -25.87
N ILE A 427 6.11 16.11 -24.84
CA ILE A 427 5.69 16.90 -23.67
C ILE A 427 6.88 17.43 -22.88
N TRP A 428 8.01 16.73 -22.96
CA TRP A 428 9.27 17.11 -22.34
C TRP A 428 10.40 16.86 -23.35
N PRO A 429 10.72 17.85 -24.20
CA PRO A 429 11.63 17.67 -25.35
C PRO A 429 13.11 17.59 -24.96
N PHE A 430 13.41 17.38 -23.67
CA PHE A 430 14.76 17.24 -23.15
C PHE A 430 15.05 15.76 -22.87
N GLU A 431 16.33 15.39 -22.91
CA GLU A 431 16.76 14.03 -22.58
C GLU A 431 16.31 13.67 -21.14
N PRO A 432 15.51 12.60 -20.95
CA PRO A 432 14.98 12.28 -19.62
C PRO A 432 16.10 11.86 -18.67
N LEU A 433 16.15 12.45 -17.46
CA LEU A 433 17.17 12.10 -16.46
C LEU A 433 17.06 10.64 -15.99
N MET A 434 15.87 10.04 -16.11
CA MET A 434 15.56 8.71 -15.64
C MET A 434 14.99 7.80 -16.74
N GLU A 435 15.50 7.91 -17.97
CA GLU A 435 14.95 7.22 -19.15
C GLU A 435 14.73 5.71 -18.95
N GLU A 436 15.72 4.99 -18.44
CA GLU A 436 15.61 3.54 -18.20
C GLU A 436 14.49 3.20 -17.19
N VAL A 437 14.37 3.99 -16.13
CA VAL A 437 13.33 3.81 -15.11
C VAL A 437 11.96 4.07 -15.70
N TYR A 438 11.80 5.14 -16.48
CA TYR A 438 10.53 5.45 -17.13
C TYR A 438 10.12 4.35 -18.12
N ARG A 439 11.05 3.90 -18.97
CA ARG A 439 10.79 2.82 -19.91
C ARG A 439 10.38 1.51 -19.23
N ALA A 440 11.01 1.18 -18.10
CA ALA A 440 10.74 -0.06 -17.37
C ALA A 440 9.44 -0.03 -16.55
N THR A 441 8.91 1.15 -16.23
CA THR A 441 7.78 1.31 -15.29
C THR A 441 6.51 1.90 -15.90
N ALA A 442 6.60 2.42 -17.13
CA ALA A 442 5.46 2.93 -17.86
C ALA A 442 4.39 1.85 -18.09
N ARG A 443 3.13 2.26 -17.92
CA ARG A 443 1.94 1.49 -18.28
C ARG A 443 1.18 2.25 -19.37
N PRO A 444 0.39 1.57 -20.22
CA PRO A 444 -0.49 2.25 -21.15
C PRO A 444 -1.42 3.23 -20.43
N LEU A 445 -1.58 4.43 -20.99
CA LEU A 445 -2.52 5.40 -20.45
C LEU A 445 -3.96 4.86 -20.53
N PRO A 446 -4.82 5.11 -19.51
CA PRO A 446 -6.20 4.63 -19.52
C PRO A 446 -7.05 5.29 -20.62
N ARG A 447 -6.60 6.45 -21.11
CA ARG A 447 -7.17 7.22 -22.23
C ARG A 447 -6.05 7.96 -22.96
N PRO A 448 -6.21 8.27 -24.26
CA PRO A 448 -5.22 9.05 -24.99
C PRO A 448 -5.09 10.48 -24.45
N LEU A 449 -3.93 11.12 -24.63
CA LEU A 449 -3.81 12.56 -24.36
C LEU A 449 -4.63 13.38 -25.35
N HIS A 450 -4.96 14.63 -24.97
CA HIS A 450 -5.63 15.54 -25.87
C HIS A 450 -4.74 15.85 -27.09
N GLY A 451 -5.35 15.96 -28.27
CA GLY A 451 -4.65 16.24 -29.51
C GLY A 451 -5.59 16.23 -30.72
N PRO A 452 -5.04 16.44 -31.94
CA PRO A 452 -5.83 16.45 -33.16
C PRO A 452 -6.69 15.18 -33.31
N GLY A 453 -8.01 15.35 -33.36
CA GLY A 453 -8.96 14.24 -33.53
C GLY A 453 -9.40 13.53 -32.23
N VAL A 454 -8.92 13.96 -31.06
CA VAL A 454 -9.36 13.44 -29.75
C VAL A 454 -10.35 14.44 -29.13
N ALA A 455 -11.61 14.04 -28.95
CA ALA A 455 -12.59 14.87 -28.26
C ALA A 455 -12.27 14.95 -26.76
N ASP A 456 -12.59 16.09 -26.12
CA ASP A 456 -12.38 16.30 -24.69
C ASP A 456 -12.98 15.19 -23.81
N ALA A 457 -14.12 14.60 -24.22
CA ALA A 457 -14.78 13.52 -23.47
C ALA A 457 -14.02 12.18 -23.48
N ASP A 458 -13.18 11.98 -24.50
CA ASP A 458 -12.40 10.76 -24.75
C ASP A 458 -10.95 10.91 -24.28
N ALA A 459 -10.50 12.15 -24.04
CA ALA A 459 -9.15 12.45 -23.59
C ALA A 459 -8.91 12.02 -22.13
N LEU A 460 -7.64 11.84 -21.78
CA LEU A 460 -7.18 11.60 -20.42
C LEU A 460 -7.51 12.80 -19.54
N THR A 461 -8.31 12.54 -18.52
CA THR A 461 -8.62 13.50 -17.45
C THR A 461 -7.95 13.04 -16.17
N ILE A 462 -7.20 13.93 -15.53
CA ILE A 462 -6.66 13.74 -14.19
C ILE A 462 -7.57 14.49 -13.21
N ASP A 463 -8.14 13.76 -12.25
CA ASP A 463 -9.04 14.31 -11.22
C ASP A 463 -8.29 14.88 -10.01
N ALA A 464 -7.08 14.39 -9.71
CA ALA A 464 -6.22 14.89 -8.62
C ALA A 464 -4.75 14.54 -8.85
N MET A 465 -3.84 15.36 -8.31
CA MET A 465 -2.39 15.15 -8.37
C MET A 465 -1.83 14.90 -6.97
N PHE A 466 -1.00 13.88 -6.83
CA PHE A 466 -0.37 13.50 -5.57
C PHE A 466 1.15 13.47 -5.68
N VAL A 467 1.82 14.15 -4.75
CA VAL A 467 3.27 14.10 -4.57
C VAL A 467 3.53 13.33 -3.27
N PHE A 468 3.74 12.00 -3.39
CA PHE A 468 3.81 11.07 -2.25
C PHE A 468 5.11 11.20 -1.43
N ASN A 469 6.19 11.62 -2.07
CA ASN A 469 7.47 11.99 -1.47
C ASN A 469 8.28 12.80 -2.50
N ASP A 470 9.54 13.10 -2.22
CA ASP A 470 10.42 13.97 -3.02
C ASP A 470 10.65 13.43 -4.44
N PRO A 471 10.13 14.05 -5.51
CA PRO A 471 10.43 13.62 -6.87
C PRO A 471 11.92 13.80 -7.21
N ARG A 472 12.43 13.03 -8.18
CA ARG A 472 13.85 13.08 -8.57
C ARG A 472 14.10 13.86 -9.86
N ASP A 473 13.14 13.91 -10.77
CA ASP A 473 13.23 14.68 -12.01
C ASP A 473 12.33 15.92 -11.90
N TRP A 474 12.76 16.87 -11.06
CA TRP A 474 11.96 18.04 -10.73
C TRP A 474 11.50 18.82 -11.97
N ALA A 475 12.30 18.84 -13.03
CA ALA A 475 11.97 19.58 -14.23
C ALA A 475 10.76 18.96 -14.96
N LEU A 476 10.78 17.64 -15.18
CA LEU A 476 9.65 16.91 -15.74
C LEU A 476 8.41 16.99 -14.82
N ASP A 477 8.59 16.74 -13.52
CA ASP A 477 7.49 16.74 -12.56
C ASP A 477 6.82 18.12 -12.46
N VAL A 478 7.61 19.20 -12.43
CA VAL A 478 7.09 20.57 -12.44
C VAL A 478 6.36 20.88 -13.76
N GLN A 479 6.89 20.45 -14.91
CA GLN A 479 6.23 20.63 -16.21
C GLN A 479 4.85 19.97 -16.24
N LEU A 480 4.76 18.69 -15.85
CA LEU A 480 3.50 17.94 -15.86
C LEU A 480 2.48 18.53 -14.88
N ILE A 481 2.93 18.92 -13.67
CA ILE A 481 2.06 19.59 -12.70
C ILE A 481 1.56 20.93 -13.24
N LEU A 482 2.43 21.73 -13.86
CA LEU A 482 2.07 23.01 -14.45
C LEU A 482 1.03 22.84 -15.57
N ASP A 483 1.23 21.89 -16.48
CA ASP A 483 0.30 21.61 -17.58
C ASP A 483 -1.09 21.21 -17.05
N LEU A 484 -1.14 20.41 -15.99
CA LEU A 484 -2.39 20.04 -15.34
C LEU A 484 -3.06 21.24 -14.63
N LEU A 485 -2.28 22.12 -13.99
CA LEU A 485 -2.80 23.33 -13.35
C LEU A 485 -3.29 24.39 -14.36
N LEU A 486 -2.82 24.34 -15.60
CA LEU A 486 -3.26 25.22 -16.69
C LEU A 486 -4.39 24.59 -17.54
N SER A 487 -4.65 23.30 -17.38
CA SER A 487 -5.59 22.54 -18.21
C SER A 487 -7.06 22.99 -18.07
N ARG A 488 -7.90 22.56 -19.03
CA ARG A 488 -9.36 22.56 -18.89
C ARG A 488 -9.78 21.30 -18.15
N ARG A 489 -10.39 21.42 -16.98
CA ARG A 489 -11.01 20.31 -16.24
C ARG A 489 -10.08 19.10 -16.03
N GLY A 490 -8.77 19.32 -15.91
CA GLY A 490 -7.79 18.24 -15.75
C GLY A 490 -7.44 17.46 -17.01
N ILE A 491 -7.87 17.92 -18.19
CA ILE A 491 -7.57 17.27 -19.46
C ILE A 491 -6.14 17.64 -19.90
N LEU A 492 -5.21 16.71 -19.76
CA LEU A 492 -3.80 16.96 -20.08
C LEU A 492 -3.61 17.26 -21.58
N GLY A 493 -2.85 18.31 -21.88
CA GLY A 493 -2.63 18.83 -23.24
C GLY A 493 -3.60 19.96 -23.66
N THR A 494 -4.46 20.42 -22.76
CA THR A 494 -5.34 21.59 -22.99
C THR A 494 -4.85 22.82 -22.21
N TYR A 495 -5.33 24.00 -22.59
CA TYR A 495 -5.16 25.24 -21.84
C TYR A 495 -6.53 25.87 -21.62
N SER A 496 -6.87 26.24 -20.38
CA SER A 496 -8.16 26.83 -20.05
C SER A 496 -8.31 28.24 -20.60
N ASP A 497 -9.47 28.53 -21.20
CA ASP A 497 -9.86 29.86 -21.67
C ASP A 497 -10.18 30.81 -20.51
N ARG A 498 -10.41 30.29 -19.30
CA ARG A 498 -10.55 31.08 -18.07
C ARG A 498 -9.23 31.64 -17.57
N ASN A 499 -8.11 31.02 -17.92
CA ASN A 499 -6.80 31.42 -17.43
C ASN A 499 -6.42 32.83 -17.87
N GLY A 500 -6.21 33.73 -16.91
CA GLY A 500 -5.87 35.14 -17.15
C GLY A 500 -7.08 36.04 -17.41
N ASP A 501 -8.31 35.53 -17.33
CA ASP A 501 -9.51 36.37 -17.44
C ASP A 501 -9.69 37.20 -16.16
N ALA A 502 -9.27 38.46 -16.22
CA ALA A 502 -9.34 39.42 -15.12
C ALA A 502 -10.78 39.71 -14.62
N SER A 503 -11.82 39.30 -15.36
CA SER A 503 -13.21 39.43 -14.91
C SER A 503 -13.62 38.35 -13.91
N LEU A 504 -12.89 37.22 -13.86
CA LEU A 504 -13.12 36.13 -12.93
C LEU A 504 -12.31 36.33 -11.64
N PRO A 505 -12.76 35.77 -10.50
CA PRO A 505 -11.95 35.75 -9.30
C PRO A 505 -10.58 35.13 -9.60
N ASN A 506 -9.51 35.57 -8.94
CA ASN A 506 -8.15 35.06 -9.18
C ASN A 506 -7.72 35.05 -10.68
N ALA A 507 -8.26 35.96 -11.49
CA ALA A 507 -8.08 35.99 -12.95
C ALA A 507 -8.36 34.64 -13.64
N GLY A 508 -9.33 33.88 -13.11
CA GLY A 508 -9.74 32.56 -13.62
C GLY A 508 -8.72 31.42 -13.46
N TRP A 509 -7.54 31.70 -12.88
CA TRP A 509 -6.54 30.68 -12.57
C TRP A 509 -7.08 29.67 -11.54
N GLN A 510 -6.97 28.38 -11.87
CA GLN A 510 -7.52 27.25 -11.09
C GLN A 510 -9.05 27.34 -10.89
N GLN A 511 -9.81 27.87 -11.88
CA GLN A 511 -11.27 28.00 -11.82
C GLN A 511 -12.03 27.26 -12.92
N ASP A 512 -11.42 26.27 -13.55
CA ASP A 512 -12.02 25.48 -14.62
C ASP A 512 -11.93 23.97 -14.30
N GLY A 513 -12.05 23.61 -13.02
CA GLY A 513 -12.03 22.22 -12.58
C GLY A 513 -10.67 21.54 -12.72
N GLN A 514 -9.56 22.29 -12.68
CA GLN A 514 -8.22 21.72 -12.65
C GLN A 514 -8.03 20.82 -11.41
N PRO A 515 -7.24 19.74 -11.53
CA PRO A 515 -7.03 18.81 -10.43
C PRO A 515 -6.34 19.50 -9.25
N PRO A 516 -6.78 19.24 -8.01
CA PRO A 516 -6.07 19.71 -6.83
C PRO A 516 -4.67 19.10 -6.77
N LEU A 517 -3.69 19.91 -6.37
CA LEU A 517 -2.34 19.47 -6.07
C LEU A 517 -2.23 19.13 -4.58
N ILE A 518 -2.00 17.85 -4.27
CA ILE A 518 -1.92 17.30 -2.93
C ILE A 518 -0.49 16.82 -2.67
N LEU A 519 0.15 17.33 -1.62
CA LEU A 519 1.52 17.00 -1.24
C LEU A 519 1.53 16.35 0.14
N SER A 520 2.47 15.45 0.36
CA SER A 520 2.54 14.64 1.59
C SER A 520 3.32 15.30 2.74
N ASN A 521 4.25 16.22 2.44
CA ASN A 521 5.26 16.73 3.34
C ASN A 521 5.62 18.18 2.99
N SER A 522 5.73 19.05 4.00
CA SER A 522 6.08 20.47 3.86
C SER A 522 7.52 20.84 4.29
N ASP A 523 8.33 19.87 4.71
CA ASP A 523 9.68 20.13 5.20
C ASP A 523 10.58 20.70 4.10
N LEU A 524 11.06 21.93 4.31
CA LEU A 524 12.06 22.54 3.44
C LEU A 524 13.41 21.82 3.55
N LEU A 525 13.79 21.45 4.78
CA LEU A 525 15.06 20.82 5.11
C LEU A 525 14.81 19.57 5.94
N TRP A 526 15.63 18.54 5.72
CA TRP A 526 15.63 17.31 6.51
C TRP A 526 17.04 16.75 6.71
N SER A 527 17.20 15.89 7.72
CA SER A 527 18.49 15.30 8.10
C SER A 527 18.77 14.00 7.34
N THR A 528 20.01 13.81 6.88
CA THR A 528 20.45 12.63 6.14
C THR A 528 21.80 12.14 6.66
N GLY A 529 22.41 11.15 6.01
CA GLY A 529 23.80 10.76 6.32
C GLY A 529 24.86 11.83 6.03
N TYR A 530 24.50 12.92 5.35
CA TYR A 530 25.40 14.04 5.10
C TYR A 530 25.42 15.03 6.27
N HIS A 531 26.57 15.67 6.51
CA HIS A 531 26.79 16.56 7.67
C HIS A 531 25.99 17.88 7.63
N GLN A 532 25.32 18.20 6.52
CA GLN A 532 24.45 19.37 6.38
C GLN A 532 23.04 18.93 5.97
N PRO A 533 21.97 19.60 6.47
CA PRO A 533 20.59 19.32 6.05
C PRO A 533 20.42 19.39 4.53
N ARG A 534 19.57 18.53 3.96
CA ARG A 534 19.26 18.48 2.52
C ARG A 534 17.88 19.05 2.26
N LEU A 535 17.65 19.50 1.03
CA LEU A 535 16.31 19.93 0.59
C LEU A 535 15.34 18.75 0.64
N GLY A 536 14.15 18.99 1.16
CA GLY A 536 13.02 18.06 1.18
C GLY A 536 11.89 18.49 0.26
N GLN A 537 10.71 17.89 0.45
CA GLN A 537 9.56 18.10 -0.43
C GLN A 537 9.06 19.55 -0.36
N GLY A 538 9.25 20.23 0.78
CA GLY A 538 9.03 21.66 0.94
C GLY A 538 9.72 22.49 -0.14
N ALA A 539 10.99 22.19 -0.45
CA ALA A 539 11.74 22.88 -1.49
C ALA A 539 11.18 22.62 -2.89
N PHE A 540 10.72 21.39 -3.16
CA PHE A 540 10.02 21.07 -4.39
C PHE A 540 8.71 21.87 -4.50
N GLN A 541 7.94 22.01 -3.41
CA GLN A 541 6.73 22.84 -3.43
C GLN A 541 7.02 24.30 -3.78
N GLU A 542 8.10 24.85 -3.23
CA GLU A 542 8.53 26.21 -3.54
C GLU A 542 9.00 26.35 -4.99
N ALA A 543 9.66 25.34 -5.56
CA ALA A 543 10.00 25.33 -6.98
C ALA A 543 8.73 25.36 -7.86
N VAL A 544 7.73 24.52 -7.57
CA VAL A 544 6.44 24.51 -8.29
C VAL A 544 5.74 25.86 -8.15
N ALA A 545 5.67 26.42 -6.93
CA ALA A 545 5.02 27.71 -6.68
C ALA A 545 5.73 28.88 -7.36
N ALA A 546 7.07 28.88 -7.40
CA ALA A 546 7.84 29.91 -8.08
C ALA A 546 7.60 29.89 -9.60
N VAL A 547 7.61 28.71 -10.22
CA VAL A 547 7.29 28.54 -11.63
C VAL A 547 5.85 28.98 -11.91
N TRP A 548 4.90 28.51 -11.12
CA TRP A 548 3.49 28.92 -11.21
C TRP A 548 3.33 30.44 -11.12
N ALA A 549 3.93 31.08 -10.12
CA ALA A 549 3.84 32.53 -9.94
C ALA A 549 4.44 33.29 -11.14
N LYS A 550 5.52 32.79 -11.75
CA LYS A 550 6.10 33.42 -12.94
C LYS A 550 5.21 33.26 -14.18
N VAL A 551 4.57 32.11 -14.35
CA VAL A 551 3.66 31.85 -15.47
C VAL A 551 2.37 32.66 -15.34
N THR A 552 1.87 32.84 -14.12
CA THR A 552 0.55 33.45 -13.86
C THR A 552 0.58 34.94 -13.49
N GLY A 553 1.76 35.57 -13.49
CA GLY A 553 1.90 37.00 -13.16
C GLY A 553 1.83 37.31 -11.66
N GLY A 554 2.24 36.37 -10.82
CA GLY A 554 2.33 36.50 -9.37
C GLY A 554 1.16 35.90 -8.60
N THR A 555 0.27 35.16 -9.26
CA THR A 555 -0.86 34.50 -8.59
C THR A 555 -0.38 33.41 -7.63
N PRO A 556 -0.85 33.39 -6.37
CA PRO A 556 -0.52 32.31 -5.44
C PRO A 556 -1.04 30.95 -5.92
N LEU A 557 -0.21 29.92 -5.78
CA LEU A 557 -0.59 28.53 -6.09
C LEU A 557 -1.52 27.98 -5.01
N ARG A 558 -2.72 27.51 -5.39
CA ARG A 558 -3.58 26.73 -4.49
C ARG A 558 -3.11 25.28 -4.48
N ARG A 559 -2.72 24.80 -3.30
CA ARG A 559 -2.27 23.42 -3.04
C ARG A 559 -2.72 22.98 -1.64
N THR A 560 -2.81 21.68 -1.42
CA THR A 560 -3.03 21.08 -0.10
C THR A 560 -1.78 20.31 0.29
N ALA A 561 -1.16 20.67 1.41
CA ALA A 561 0.00 19.95 1.93
C ALA A 561 -0.35 19.26 3.23
N PHE A 562 -0.09 17.96 3.28
CA PHE A 562 -0.07 17.14 4.48
C PHE A 562 1.37 17.09 5.03
N GLY A 563 1.58 16.28 6.07
CA GLY A 563 2.80 16.24 6.84
C GLY A 563 2.85 17.39 7.84
N LYS A 564 3.60 17.23 8.92
CA LYS A 564 3.88 18.29 9.89
C LYS A 564 4.47 19.51 9.14
N PRO A 565 4.07 20.75 9.49
CA PRO A 565 3.19 21.17 10.60
C PRO A 565 1.67 21.21 10.27
N SER A 566 1.19 20.59 9.18
CA SER A 566 -0.21 20.70 8.73
C SER A 566 -1.24 20.30 9.82
N PRO A 567 -2.26 21.14 10.07
CA PRO A 567 -3.35 20.81 10.99
C PRO A 567 -4.10 19.52 10.63
N GLU A 568 -4.21 19.19 9.34
CA GLU A 568 -4.84 17.97 8.86
C GLU A 568 -4.10 16.72 9.32
N THR A 569 -2.76 16.79 9.35
CA THR A 569 -1.90 15.69 9.81
C THR A 569 -2.03 15.49 11.32
N TYR A 570 -2.04 16.57 12.10
CA TYR A 570 -2.24 16.48 13.56
C TYR A 570 -3.64 16.00 13.93
N ARG A 571 -4.67 16.39 13.15
CA ARG A 571 -6.03 15.86 13.31
C ARG A 571 -6.10 14.36 13.03
N TYR A 572 -5.42 13.89 11.99
CA TYR A 572 -5.32 12.46 11.71
C TYR A 572 -4.59 11.73 12.85
N ALA A 573 -3.44 12.26 13.28
CA ALA A 573 -2.64 11.72 14.38
C ALA A 573 -3.43 11.63 15.70
N GLU A 574 -4.17 12.69 16.06
CA GLU A 574 -5.03 12.70 17.25
C GLU A 574 -6.12 11.62 17.18
N ARG A 575 -6.73 11.40 16.00
CA ARG A 575 -7.71 10.33 15.81
C ARG A 575 -7.07 8.96 16.06
N VAL A 576 -5.93 8.68 15.43
CA VAL A 576 -5.20 7.41 15.60
C VAL A 576 -4.80 7.19 17.06
N LEU A 577 -4.33 8.22 17.75
CA LEU A 577 -3.99 8.16 19.18
C LEU A 577 -5.20 7.83 20.07
N ASN A 578 -6.35 8.46 19.83
CA ASN A 578 -7.58 8.17 20.56
C ASN A 578 -8.09 6.76 20.27
N GLU A 579 -8.03 6.30 19.01
CA GLU A 579 -8.37 4.92 18.63
C GLU A 579 -7.44 3.90 19.31
N HIS A 580 -6.14 4.19 19.38
CA HIS A 580 -5.17 3.36 20.07
C HIS A 580 -5.45 3.29 21.58
N ARG A 581 -5.70 4.43 22.24
CA ARG A 581 -6.10 4.47 23.67
C ARG A 581 -7.40 3.70 23.91
N ALA A 582 -8.40 3.87 23.05
CA ALA A 582 -9.67 3.14 23.12
C ALA A 582 -9.45 1.63 23.05
N ALA A 583 -8.58 1.15 22.15
CA ALA A 583 -8.23 -0.26 22.04
C ALA A 583 -7.53 -0.80 23.31
N LEU A 584 -6.64 -0.02 23.93
CA LEU A 584 -6.00 -0.38 25.20
C LEU A 584 -7.02 -0.48 26.36
N LEU A 585 -7.95 0.46 26.44
CA LEU A 585 -9.03 0.45 27.45
C LEU A 585 -10.00 -0.71 27.25
N ALA A 586 -10.37 -1.02 26.00
CA ALA A 586 -11.25 -2.14 25.68
C ALA A 586 -10.63 -3.49 26.09
N ARG A 587 -9.31 -3.67 25.95
CA ARG A 587 -8.60 -4.87 26.44
C ARG A 587 -8.69 -5.05 27.95
N GLN A 588 -8.94 -3.97 28.70
CA GLN A 588 -9.14 -3.98 30.15
C GLN A 588 -10.64 -3.98 30.54
N GLY A 589 -11.57 -4.09 29.59
CA GLY A 589 -13.02 -4.07 29.83
C GLY A 589 -13.57 -2.68 30.21
N ARG A 590 -12.91 -1.61 29.77
CA ARG A 590 -13.22 -0.21 30.15
C ARG A 590 -13.76 0.61 28.98
N ASP A 591 -14.67 0.01 28.21
CA ASP A 591 -15.26 0.61 27.00
C ASP A 591 -15.96 1.95 27.27
N ALA A 592 -16.50 2.17 28.47
CA ALA A 592 -17.14 3.43 28.84
C ALA A 592 -16.17 4.63 28.78
N GLU A 593 -14.89 4.40 29.09
CA GLU A 593 -13.85 5.43 29.13
C GLU A 593 -13.16 5.64 27.77
N ALA A 594 -13.37 4.71 26.83
CA ALA A 594 -12.86 4.81 25.47
C ALA A 594 -13.45 5.99 24.69
N SER A 595 -14.62 6.49 25.13
CA SER A 595 -15.27 7.67 24.55
C SER A 595 -14.66 9.00 25.02
N THR A 596 -13.83 8.98 26.07
CA THR A 596 -13.19 10.20 26.60
C THR A 596 -11.93 10.51 25.80
N PRO A 597 -11.83 11.71 25.18
CA PRO A 597 -10.62 12.10 24.46
C PRO A 597 -9.39 12.21 25.35
N LEU A 598 -8.21 12.12 24.73
CA LEU A 598 -6.94 12.48 25.38
C LEU A 598 -7.00 13.93 25.89
N ARG A 599 -6.49 14.15 27.11
CA ARG A 599 -6.26 15.47 27.70
C ARG A 599 -5.02 16.13 27.10
N THR A 600 -3.91 15.40 27.03
CA THR A 600 -2.61 15.94 26.57
C THR A 600 -1.94 15.00 25.58
N VAL A 601 -1.32 15.55 24.55
CA VAL A 601 -0.39 14.83 23.66
C VAL A 601 0.95 15.55 23.65
N TYR A 602 2.02 14.82 23.95
CA TYR A 602 3.39 15.33 23.88
C TYR A 602 3.98 15.00 22.52
N MET A 603 4.15 16.01 21.68
CA MET A 603 4.87 15.90 20.41
C MET A 603 6.37 16.04 20.67
N VAL A 604 7.12 14.95 20.49
CA VAL A 604 8.57 14.90 20.65
C VAL A 604 9.21 14.98 19.26
N GLY A 605 9.98 16.03 19.01
CA GLY A 605 10.52 16.36 17.69
C GLY A 605 11.88 17.03 17.75
N ASP A 606 12.59 17.06 16.63
CA ASP A 606 13.91 17.69 16.48
C ASP A 606 13.87 18.94 15.58
N ASN A 607 12.79 19.15 14.83
CA ASN A 607 12.65 20.21 13.85
C ASN A 607 11.63 21.27 14.29
N PRO A 608 12.07 22.50 14.62
CA PRO A 608 11.17 23.52 15.11
C PRO A 608 10.09 24.00 14.12
N GLU A 609 10.42 24.04 12.83
CA GLU A 609 9.51 24.47 11.76
C GLU A 609 8.44 23.41 11.42
N SER A 610 8.61 22.18 11.92
CA SER A 610 7.76 21.04 11.60
C SER A 610 7.07 20.50 12.84
N ASP A 611 7.81 19.88 13.76
CA ASP A 611 7.25 19.21 14.93
C ASP A 611 6.72 20.20 15.97
N ILE A 612 7.56 21.19 16.30
CA ILE A 612 7.27 22.14 17.37
C ILE A 612 6.20 23.12 16.93
N ARG A 613 6.37 23.71 15.73
CA ARG A 613 5.35 24.53 15.10
C ARG A 613 4.02 23.80 15.00
N GLY A 614 4.01 22.58 14.46
CA GLY A 614 2.78 21.82 14.26
C GLY A 614 2.02 21.58 15.57
N ALA A 615 2.73 21.16 16.63
CA ALA A 615 2.12 20.98 17.95
C ALA A 615 1.63 22.30 18.56
N ASN A 616 2.40 23.39 18.42
CA ASN A 616 2.06 24.70 18.96
C ASN A 616 0.87 25.37 18.23
N GLU A 617 0.74 25.17 16.92
CA GLU A 617 -0.29 25.78 16.08
C GLU A 617 -1.57 24.94 16.02
N TYR A 618 -1.47 23.61 16.21
CA TYR A 618 -2.64 22.74 16.15
C TYR A 618 -3.66 23.06 17.24
N ARG A 619 -4.94 23.09 16.87
CA ARG A 619 -6.06 23.32 17.77
C ARG A 619 -7.03 22.14 17.64
N SER A 620 -7.02 21.28 18.65
CA SER A 620 -7.89 20.11 18.71
C SER A 620 -9.36 20.51 18.73
N LYS A 621 -10.18 19.83 17.91
CA LYS A 621 -11.64 19.94 18.00
C LYS A 621 -12.22 19.18 19.20
N GLN A 622 -11.44 18.26 19.77
CA GLN A 622 -11.83 17.42 20.91
C GLN A 622 -11.37 18.01 22.25
N GLY A 623 -10.62 19.12 22.23
CA GLY A 623 -10.09 19.77 23.42
C GLY A 623 -8.77 19.20 23.93
N THR A 624 -8.13 18.29 23.19
CA THR A 624 -6.80 17.76 23.52
C THR A 624 -5.74 18.85 23.41
N ASN A 625 -4.95 19.02 24.47
CA ASN A 625 -3.81 19.94 24.49
C ASN A 625 -2.58 19.28 23.88
N TRP A 626 -1.93 19.92 22.90
CA TRP A 626 -0.68 19.44 22.32
C TRP A 626 0.49 20.25 22.90
N GLU A 627 1.41 19.57 23.58
CA GLU A 627 2.65 20.16 24.12
C GLU A 627 3.83 19.71 23.29
N SER A 628 4.76 20.62 23.02
CA SER A 628 5.92 20.37 22.16
C SER A 628 7.20 20.19 22.96
N VAL A 629 7.92 19.09 22.72
CA VAL A 629 9.19 18.77 23.38
C VAL A 629 10.27 18.66 22.31
N LEU A 630 11.20 19.60 22.33
CA LEU A 630 12.31 19.68 21.37
C LEU A 630 13.52 18.90 21.89
N VAL A 631 14.01 17.95 21.11
CA VAL A 631 15.25 17.20 21.41
C VAL A 631 16.46 17.83 20.71
N ARG A 632 17.67 17.56 21.23
CA ARG A 632 18.95 18.07 20.69
C ARG A 632 19.65 17.13 19.71
N THR A 633 19.02 16.03 19.35
CA THR A 633 19.62 14.92 18.60
C THR A 633 19.49 15.02 17.07
N GLY A 634 18.93 16.12 16.55
CA GLY A 634 18.61 16.26 15.13
C GLY A 634 18.84 17.65 14.52
N VAL A 635 17.87 18.15 13.76
CA VAL A 635 17.92 19.37 12.94
C VAL A 635 18.25 20.61 13.77
N TRP A 636 17.64 20.75 14.94
CA TRP A 636 17.91 21.86 15.84
C TRP A 636 19.21 21.68 16.62
N GLN A 637 20.01 22.74 16.66
CA GLN A 637 21.23 22.82 17.46
C GLN A 637 21.25 24.18 18.17
N ALA A 638 21.70 24.20 19.42
CA ALA A 638 21.63 25.41 20.27
C ALA A 638 22.47 26.58 19.74
N ASP A 639 23.50 26.29 18.96
CA ASP A 639 24.39 27.26 18.32
C ASP A 639 23.76 27.94 17.08
N ARG A 640 22.64 27.42 16.56
CA ARG A 640 21.91 28.01 15.42
C ARG A 640 20.91 29.10 15.81
N GLY A 641 20.86 29.47 17.10
CA GLY A 641 19.99 30.50 17.64
C GLY A 641 18.67 29.95 18.20
N GLU A 642 17.84 30.87 18.67
CA GLU A 642 16.53 30.55 19.24
C GLU A 642 15.55 30.09 18.16
N SER A 643 14.71 29.12 18.52
CA SER A 643 13.62 28.70 17.65
C SER A 643 12.59 29.81 17.49
N ALA A 644 12.15 30.07 16.25
CA ALA A 644 11.02 30.95 15.98
C ALA A 644 9.71 30.45 16.63
N TYR A 645 9.64 29.14 16.88
CA TYR A 645 8.54 28.45 17.55
C TYR A 645 9.02 27.92 18.91
N PRO A 646 8.78 28.63 20.02
CA PRO A 646 9.29 28.22 21.32
C PRO A 646 8.63 26.90 21.75
N PRO A 647 9.41 25.84 22.03
CA PRO A 647 8.86 24.57 22.50
C PRO A 647 8.42 24.69 23.97
N THR A 648 7.55 23.79 24.40
CA THR A 648 7.17 23.68 25.83
C THR A 648 8.36 23.27 26.69
N ALA A 649 9.23 22.39 26.17
CA ALA A 649 10.50 22.05 26.78
C ALA A 649 11.58 21.74 25.74
N ILE A 650 12.84 21.92 26.16
CA ILE A 650 14.02 21.49 25.41
C ILE A 650 14.78 20.49 26.27
N VAL A 651 15.04 19.31 25.71
CA VAL A 651 15.70 18.19 26.40
C VAL A 651 16.80 17.59 25.53
N ASP A 652 17.66 16.77 26.12
CA ASP A 652 18.82 16.24 25.41
C ASP A 652 18.42 15.19 24.36
N ASP A 653 17.56 14.25 24.72
CA ASP A 653 17.15 13.13 23.86
C ASP A 653 15.69 12.69 24.14
N VAL A 654 15.25 11.65 23.41
CA VAL A 654 13.90 11.10 23.53
C VAL A 654 13.61 10.49 24.90
N LYS A 655 14.62 9.94 25.59
CA LYS A 655 14.45 9.38 26.94
C LYS A 655 14.20 10.50 27.96
N ALA A 656 14.95 11.59 27.85
CA ALA A 656 14.74 12.79 28.65
C ALA A 656 13.37 13.43 28.36
N ALA A 657 12.90 13.39 27.11
CA ALA A 657 11.57 13.87 26.74
C ALA A 657 10.45 13.10 27.45
N VAL A 658 10.51 11.77 27.43
CA VAL A 658 9.53 10.92 28.12
C VAL A 658 9.59 11.16 29.64
N ALA A 659 10.78 11.19 30.24
CA ALA A 659 10.93 11.44 31.67
C ALA A 659 10.35 12.80 32.10
N TRP A 660 10.60 13.86 31.32
CA TRP A 660 10.08 15.20 31.58
C TRP A 660 8.54 15.24 31.51
N ALA A 661 7.95 14.63 30.49
CA ALA A 661 6.49 14.59 30.34
C ALA A 661 5.82 13.79 31.46
N LEU A 662 6.39 12.65 31.86
CA LEU A 662 5.89 11.86 32.98
C LEU A 662 5.96 12.61 34.32
N ALA A 663 6.97 13.45 34.52
CA ALA A 663 7.08 14.28 35.73
C ALA A 663 6.01 15.38 35.81
N ARG A 664 5.45 15.82 34.67
CA ARG A 664 4.32 16.78 34.62
C ARG A 664 2.96 16.14 34.90
N GLU A 665 2.87 14.83 34.74
CA GLU A 665 1.63 14.06 34.87
C GLU A 665 1.46 13.41 36.25
N GLN A 666 2.47 13.55 37.11
CA GLN A 666 2.43 13.26 38.55
C GLN A 666 1.94 14.49 39.32
#